data_AF-A0A1J4KQX1-F1
#
_entry.id   AF-A0A1J4KQX1-F1
#
_cell.length_a   1.000
_cell.length_b   1.000
_cell.length_c   1.000
_cell.angle_alpha   90.00
_cell.angle_beta   90.00
_cell.angle_gamma   90.00
#
_symmetry.space_group_name_H-M   'P 1'
#
loop_
_entity.id
_entity.type
_entity.pdbx_description
1 polymer ?
#
loop_
_entity_poly.entity_id
_entity_poly.type
_entity_poly.pdbx_seq_one_letter_code
_entity_poly.pdbx_strand_id
1 'polypeptide(L)'
;MNSSFSSSFSDSINSNQPVHSRKINHVQKEKAALLQKNIELTNQMTNLRKQFDQALDVSSKIDNFYSANSEYAKEISRLKAEKDDLYRRLQIALQTNQDLNNKLHNFHSMANNQCSPENSEFFKQQRNQFENIISDLRQKLENSEKENERLKQNCEQTKMMLESVFQAAGHHFDCLVDSPSALLECLVHANSSCEAENIKKLTKHISKLTKKLKKKQSLIEDLQKGKQQILLRQKQTVDSENEFKIFELTTQLNDLKERSQAQTQQVDELTRKNAALLDEIAQKNSQLKFNTFQAEDKQAQENQHLSVQLTAAQTQLDSVCKKNKQTKKKLFVIAFKAKSLEKKVKELTNMVKSLEDKKIELKNEIQRNIALHTQSEFRIKDVENSVLRAQDELALQKKENDKLKDEIAELIEKLKQSEREFKEVRSERDHLSSQITGFENKLQNAKDQLETQAQTYESKLQSAKEIKDSLEKQLKEALNPLDTQTLVPPSLLNSPDFPNDLQTLLGEIGRNTALNLTIRIQSAFSTISKFYRTLIDQTEQKLTEEHQQASSLKTQVDSLLDFLRRLMPEVRINFELLLSDEQTRNFLGDAIRNLKDIQRLQPMIEAVNAALNIPKFDDAKDSIEQMKVVMKKLQNHVFRQKEQKKKFIRLSKLKEEEFVNELHALEGETKELEQKIRDCEEQKSQLQNQIFEIQQQSKQNEDEITKNYENRISDLNSQVNELQLQIKEIKTLEETISKLNRRREILEDEIKLRHSQAEEDEKKFKQRIKTEKDKYDQMTEQTRKQMAELQAKIRELSEMNSRVEATNDILTANNNEMTLRIQKLETRNTAIQSEFDRDKKSLESQFTAKMVFAETEFKSRIEEKQLQIDVIKKRLVESISRSFSSYLDGLRVDENNFEGALQVLRRKLDTIFQRESNIRTRFQLDPRQPLDEALAAIVSKKRKKNIY
;
A
#
# COMPACT_ATOMS: atom_id res chain seq x y z
N MET A 1 -10.34 56.74 -61.87
CA MET A 1 -10.82 56.42 -63.22
C MET A 1 -12.30 56.73 -63.28
N ASN A 2 -12.66 57.68 -64.15
CA ASN A 2 -13.96 57.96 -64.79
C ASN A 2 -15.18 58.16 -63.88
N SER A 3 -16.04 59.17 -64.00
CA SER A 3 -16.23 60.33 -64.92
C SER A 3 -17.51 61.00 -64.38
N SER A 4 -17.51 62.24 -63.90
CA SER A 4 -17.74 63.46 -64.71
C SER A 4 -19.02 63.40 -65.56
N PHE A 5 -20.13 64.00 -65.10
CA PHE A 5 -21.28 64.52 -65.89
C PHE A 5 -22.30 65.10 -64.88
N SER A 6 -22.85 66.30 -64.93
CA SER A 6 -22.63 67.52 -65.71
C SER A 6 -23.35 68.65 -64.96
N SER A 7 -22.67 69.78 -64.78
CA SER A 7 -23.28 71.08 -64.48
C SER A 7 -23.71 71.79 -65.77
N SER A 8 -24.55 72.83 -65.59
CA SER A 8 -24.79 73.95 -66.51
C SER A 8 -25.88 73.77 -67.57
N PHE A 9 -27.03 74.42 -67.35
CA PHE A 9 -27.68 75.28 -68.35
C PHE A 9 -28.64 76.24 -67.61
N SER A 10 -28.26 77.51 -67.56
CA SER A 10 -29.09 78.67 -67.18
C SER A 10 -28.77 79.81 -68.14
N ASP A 11 -29.79 80.65 -68.38
CA ASP A 11 -29.90 81.78 -69.32
C ASP A 11 -30.54 81.40 -70.67
N SER A 12 -31.57 82.05 -71.21
CA SER A 12 -32.43 83.18 -70.83
C SER A 12 -33.67 83.15 -71.75
N ILE A 13 -34.80 83.73 -71.34
CA ILE A 13 -35.66 84.68 -72.09
C ILE A 13 -37.06 84.79 -71.47
N ASN A 14 -37.41 86.05 -71.18
CA ASN A 14 -38.71 86.60 -70.80
C ASN A 14 -39.94 86.00 -71.50
N SER A 15 -41.01 85.76 -70.74
CA SER A 15 -42.22 86.61 -70.78
C SER A 15 -43.40 85.98 -70.02
N ASN A 16 -44.07 86.82 -69.23
CA ASN A 16 -45.49 86.78 -68.86
C ASN A 16 -46.11 85.57 -68.11
N GLN A 17 -46.69 85.93 -66.97
CA GLN A 17 -47.85 85.37 -66.24
C GLN A 17 -47.61 84.47 -65.00
N PRO A 18 -48.43 84.66 -63.93
CA PRO A 18 -48.17 84.14 -62.59
C PRO A 18 -48.93 82.82 -62.34
N VAL A 19 -48.37 81.66 -62.69
CA VAL A 19 -48.97 80.34 -62.37
C VAL A 19 -47.96 79.27 -61.92
N HIS A 20 -46.69 79.61 -61.64
CA HIS A 20 -45.64 78.59 -61.39
C HIS A 20 -45.21 78.32 -59.94
N SER A 21 -45.78 78.97 -58.93
CA SER A 21 -45.50 78.68 -57.51
C SER A 21 -46.20 77.43 -56.95
N ARG A 22 -47.23 76.90 -57.63
CA ARG A 22 -47.90 75.65 -57.22
C ARG A 22 -47.20 74.37 -57.70
N LYS A 23 -46.58 74.38 -58.89
CA LYS A 23 -45.86 73.20 -59.42
C LYS A 23 -44.54 72.96 -58.69
N ILE A 24 -43.77 74.00 -58.36
CA ILE A 24 -42.49 73.86 -57.63
C ILE A 24 -42.73 73.35 -56.20
N ASN A 25 -43.77 73.83 -55.51
CA ASN A 25 -44.16 73.32 -54.20
C ASN A 25 -44.68 71.87 -54.26
N HIS A 26 -45.35 71.47 -55.35
CA HIS A 26 -45.78 70.08 -55.53
C HIS A 26 -44.58 69.15 -55.74
N VAL A 27 -43.61 69.53 -56.57
CA VAL A 27 -42.40 68.72 -56.80
C VAL A 27 -41.52 68.66 -55.55
N GLN A 28 -41.43 69.73 -54.75
CA GLN A 28 -40.70 69.69 -53.48
C GLN A 28 -41.39 68.81 -52.43
N LYS A 29 -42.73 68.85 -52.33
CA LYS A 29 -43.49 67.94 -51.46
C LYS A 29 -43.35 66.48 -51.91
N GLU A 30 -43.37 66.22 -53.21
CA GLU A 30 -43.21 64.88 -53.77
C GLU A 30 -41.78 64.34 -53.56
N LYS A 31 -40.76 65.19 -53.73
CA LYS A 31 -39.37 64.85 -53.40
C LYS A 31 -39.18 64.54 -51.91
N ALA A 32 -39.82 65.30 -51.02
CA ALA A 32 -39.79 65.04 -49.58
C ALA A 32 -40.50 63.71 -49.23
N ALA A 33 -41.65 63.44 -49.85
CA ALA A 33 -42.37 62.17 -49.70
C ALA A 33 -41.55 60.97 -50.21
N LEU A 34 -40.88 61.11 -51.34
CA LEU A 34 -39.99 60.08 -51.90
C LEU A 34 -38.75 59.84 -51.03
N LEU A 35 -38.17 60.90 -50.45
CA LEU A 35 -37.08 60.78 -49.47
C LEU A 35 -37.53 60.05 -48.21
N GLN A 36 -38.70 60.39 -47.67
CA GLN A 36 -39.27 59.73 -46.51
C GLN A 36 -39.56 58.25 -46.79
N LYS A 37 -40.09 57.93 -47.98
CA LYS A 37 -40.30 56.56 -48.43
C LYS A 37 -38.99 55.78 -48.63
N ASN A 38 -37.94 56.43 -49.13
CA ASN A 38 -36.61 55.82 -49.22
C ASN A 38 -36.00 55.54 -47.84
N ILE A 39 -36.19 56.43 -46.86
CA ILE A 39 -35.76 56.21 -45.49
C ILE A 39 -36.52 55.04 -44.86
N GLU A 40 -37.84 54.97 -45.05
CA GLU A 40 -38.66 53.83 -44.59
C GLU A 40 -38.23 52.52 -45.25
N LEU A 41 -38.02 52.50 -46.57
CA LEU A 41 -37.54 51.32 -47.28
C LEU A 41 -36.14 50.90 -46.82
N THR A 42 -35.26 51.86 -46.53
CA THR A 42 -33.92 51.58 -45.99
C THR A 42 -34.00 50.98 -44.58
N ASN A 43 -34.91 51.48 -43.74
CA ASN A 43 -35.16 50.93 -42.41
C ASN A 43 -35.75 49.52 -42.49
N GLN A 44 -36.68 49.27 -43.41
CA GLN A 44 -37.23 47.94 -43.67
C GLN A 44 -36.14 46.98 -44.17
N MET A 45 -35.29 47.41 -45.10
CA MET A 45 -34.14 46.62 -45.57
C MET A 45 -33.16 46.30 -44.43
N THR A 46 -32.90 47.27 -43.55
CA THR A 46 -32.01 47.07 -42.40
C THR A 46 -32.61 46.09 -41.40
N ASN A 47 -33.92 46.16 -41.16
CA ASN A 47 -34.62 45.20 -40.30
C ASN A 47 -34.66 43.80 -40.91
N LEU A 48 -34.90 43.66 -42.21
CA LEU A 48 -34.86 42.37 -42.91
C LEU A 48 -33.47 41.75 -42.86
N ARG A 49 -32.41 42.55 -43.01
CA ARG A 49 -31.03 42.07 -42.82
C ARG A 49 -30.79 41.59 -41.40
N LYS A 50 -31.20 42.34 -40.38
CA LYS A 50 -31.10 41.89 -38.98
C LYS A 50 -31.86 40.61 -38.71
N GLN A 51 -33.07 40.45 -39.26
CA GLN A 51 -33.85 39.22 -39.14
C GLN A 51 -33.17 38.05 -39.84
N PHE A 52 -32.55 38.28 -41.00
CA PHE A 52 -31.77 37.27 -41.71
C PHE A 52 -30.53 36.85 -40.92
N ASP A 53 -29.79 37.81 -40.36
CA ASP A 53 -28.62 37.53 -39.52
C ASP A 53 -29.01 36.75 -38.25
N GLN A 54 -30.15 37.09 -37.63
CA GLN A 54 -30.71 36.33 -36.51
C GLN A 54 -31.11 34.91 -36.92
N ALA A 55 -31.73 34.74 -38.09
CA ALA A 55 -32.08 33.42 -38.61
C ALA A 55 -30.84 32.55 -38.89
N LEU A 56 -29.75 33.15 -39.38
CA LEU A 56 -28.46 32.47 -39.56
C LEU A 56 -27.85 32.05 -38.22
N ASP A 57 -27.89 32.90 -37.20
CA ASP A 57 -27.40 32.57 -35.85
C ASP A 57 -28.21 31.43 -35.21
N VAL A 58 -29.54 31.46 -35.37
CA VAL A 58 -30.42 30.36 -34.92
C VAL A 58 -30.12 29.07 -35.68
N SER A 59 -29.90 29.13 -37.00
CA SER A 59 -29.51 27.96 -37.80
C SER A 59 -28.20 27.35 -37.31
N SER A 60 -27.18 28.17 -37.02
CA SER A 60 -25.91 27.68 -36.48
C SER A 60 -26.08 27.02 -35.11
N LYS A 61 -26.92 27.59 -34.23
CA LYS A 61 -27.25 26.98 -32.94
C LYS A 61 -27.95 25.63 -33.09
N ILE A 62 -28.87 25.52 -34.04
CA ILE A 62 -29.57 24.27 -34.36
C ILE A 62 -28.58 23.20 -34.86
N ASP A 63 -27.65 23.57 -35.75
CA ASP A 63 -26.62 22.65 -36.24
C ASP A 63 -25.70 22.16 -35.11
N ASN A 64 -25.33 23.06 -34.19
CA ASN A 64 -24.57 22.71 -33.00
C ASN A 64 -25.35 21.75 -32.08
N PHE A 65 -26.65 21.96 -31.89
CA PHE A 65 -27.50 21.03 -31.13
C PHE A 65 -27.62 19.67 -31.80
N TYR A 66 -27.74 19.60 -33.13
CA TYR A 66 -27.75 18.32 -33.85
C TYR A 66 -26.40 17.60 -33.75
N SER A 67 -25.29 18.33 -33.82
CA SER A 67 -23.95 17.77 -33.61
C SER A 67 -23.80 17.21 -32.20
N ALA A 68 -24.18 17.98 -31.17
CA ALA A 68 -24.13 17.54 -29.78
C ALA A 68 -25.05 16.33 -29.53
N ASN A 69 -26.27 16.33 -30.06
CA ASN A 69 -27.16 15.15 -29.98
C ASN A 69 -26.58 13.93 -30.70
N SER A 70 -25.87 14.12 -31.81
CA SER A 70 -25.17 13.03 -32.50
C SER A 70 -24.05 12.45 -31.61
N GLU A 71 -23.30 13.30 -30.91
CA GLU A 71 -22.26 12.87 -29.97
C GLU A 71 -22.86 12.16 -28.75
N TYR A 72 -23.92 12.69 -28.14
CA TYR A 72 -24.61 12.03 -27.03
C TYR A 72 -25.23 10.69 -27.44
N ALA A 73 -25.78 10.59 -28.66
CA ALA A 73 -26.27 9.33 -29.19
C ALA A 73 -25.15 8.28 -29.34
N LYS A 74 -23.97 8.69 -29.83
CA LYS A 74 -22.79 7.81 -29.91
C LYS A 74 -22.33 7.38 -28.52
N GLU A 75 -22.32 8.30 -27.56
CA GLU A 75 -21.91 8.00 -26.19
C GLU A 75 -22.89 7.04 -25.50
N ILE A 76 -24.20 7.23 -25.68
CA ILE A 76 -25.22 6.28 -25.19
C ILE A 76 -25.03 4.90 -25.82
N SER A 77 -24.75 4.82 -27.12
CA SER A 77 -24.47 3.55 -27.77
C SER A 77 -23.19 2.88 -27.25
N ARG A 78 -22.15 3.66 -26.95
CA ARG A 78 -20.91 3.17 -26.33
C ARG A 78 -21.15 2.61 -24.93
N LEU A 79 -21.83 3.38 -24.08
CA LEU A 79 -22.18 2.97 -22.71
C LEU A 79 -23.09 1.75 -22.68
N LYS A 80 -24.02 1.61 -23.64
CA LYS A 80 -24.83 0.39 -23.78
C LYS A 80 -23.98 -0.83 -24.14
N ALA A 81 -23.06 -0.69 -25.09
CA ALA A 81 -22.15 -1.78 -25.46
C ALA A 81 -21.24 -2.19 -24.28
N GLU A 82 -20.76 -1.23 -23.49
CA GLU A 82 -19.96 -1.48 -22.29
C GLU A 82 -20.78 -2.19 -21.20
N LYS A 83 -22.02 -1.74 -20.94
CA LYS A 83 -22.93 -2.42 -20.02
C LYS A 83 -23.18 -3.87 -20.44
N ASP A 84 -23.42 -4.12 -21.72
CA ASP A 84 -23.68 -5.47 -22.24
C ASP A 84 -22.45 -6.37 -22.12
N ASP A 85 -21.24 -5.84 -22.35
CA ASP A 85 -19.98 -6.57 -22.14
C ASP A 85 -19.76 -6.92 -20.67
N LEU A 86 -19.94 -5.95 -19.76
CA LEU A 86 -19.84 -6.17 -18.32
C LEU A 86 -20.86 -7.20 -17.82
N TYR A 87 -22.09 -7.17 -18.34
CA TYR A 87 -23.12 -8.15 -18.01
C TYR A 87 -22.73 -9.56 -18.46
N ARG A 88 -22.17 -9.71 -19.68
CA ARG A 88 -21.64 -11.01 -20.14
C ARG A 88 -20.48 -11.50 -19.29
N ARG A 89 -19.54 -10.62 -18.93
CA ARG A 89 -18.41 -10.98 -18.04
C ARG A 89 -18.90 -11.45 -16.68
N LEU A 90 -19.88 -10.77 -16.09
CA LEU A 90 -20.50 -11.18 -14.83
C LEU A 90 -21.16 -12.55 -14.95
N GLN A 91 -21.89 -12.80 -16.04
CA GLN A 91 -22.53 -14.09 -16.28
C GLN A 91 -21.51 -15.23 -16.42
N ILE A 92 -20.41 -15.01 -17.16
CA ILE A 92 -19.31 -15.98 -17.28
C ILE A 92 -18.66 -16.23 -15.91
N ALA A 93 -18.43 -15.19 -15.12
CA ALA A 93 -17.84 -15.33 -13.79
C ALA A 93 -18.75 -16.11 -12.83
N LEU A 94 -20.06 -15.85 -12.84
CA LEU A 94 -21.05 -16.60 -12.05
C LEU A 94 -21.10 -18.08 -12.46
N GLN A 95 -21.08 -18.37 -13.76
CA GLN A 95 -21.07 -19.74 -14.26
C GLN A 95 -19.77 -20.48 -13.89
N THR A 96 -18.62 -19.79 -14.00
CA THR A 96 -17.32 -20.35 -13.57
C THR A 96 -17.31 -20.67 -12.08
N ASN A 97 -17.90 -19.80 -11.25
CA ASN A 97 -18.03 -20.04 -9.81
C ASN A 97 -18.93 -21.25 -9.50
N GLN A 98 -20.05 -21.41 -10.24
CA GLN A 98 -20.89 -22.60 -10.10
C GLN A 98 -20.13 -23.88 -10.49
N ASP A 99 -19.37 -23.86 -11.58
CA ASP A 99 -18.56 -25.01 -12.00
C ASP A 99 -17.46 -25.35 -10.98
N LEU A 100 -16.82 -24.34 -10.37
CA LEU A 100 -15.83 -24.53 -9.31
C LEU A 100 -16.47 -25.11 -8.05
N ASN A 101 -17.64 -24.63 -7.64
CA ASN A 101 -18.37 -25.19 -6.51
C ASN A 101 -18.78 -26.64 -6.76
N ASN A 102 -19.23 -26.98 -7.97
CA ASN A 102 -19.55 -28.35 -8.36
C ASN A 102 -18.30 -29.24 -8.32
N LYS A 103 -17.15 -28.74 -8.79
CA LYS A 103 -15.87 -29.45 -8.69
C LYS A 103 -15.44 -29.65 -7.23
N LEU A 104 -15.58 -28.63 -6.38
CA LEU A 104 -15.23 -28.71 -4.97
C LEU A 104 -16.12 -29.71 -4.24
N HIS A 105 -17.42 -29.72 -4.54
CA HIS A 105 -18.36 -30.71 -4.01
C HIS A 105 -18.00 -32.14 -4.45
N ASN A 106 -17.61 -32.32 -5.72
CA ASN A 106 -17.13 -33.61 -6.23
C ASN A 106 -15.78 -34.03 -5.60
N PHE A 107 -14.87 -33.10 -5.32
CA PHE A 107 -13.63 -33.38 -4.60
C PHE A 107 -13.91 -33.80 -3.15
N HIS A 108 -14.88 -33.16 -2.49
CA HIS A 108 -15.29 -33.54 -1.14
C HIS A 108 -15.94 -34.93 -1.11
N SER A 109 -16.76 -35.27 -2.11
CA SER A 109 -17.39 -36.60 -2.21
C SER A 109 -16.38 -37.70 -2.58
N MET A 110 -15.32 -37.39 -3.33
CA MET A 110 -14.22 -38.31 -3.62
C MET A 110 -13.26 -38.48 -2.44
N ALA A 111 -12.95 -37.41 -1.70
CA ALA A 111 -12.05 -37.46 -0.54
C ALA A 111 -12.61 -38.29 0.63
N ASN A 112 -13.95 -38.33 0.79
CA ASN A 112 -14.58 -39.18 1.80
C ASN A 112 -14.64 -40.67 1.41
N ASN A 113 -14.42 -41.03 0.14
CA ASN A 113 -14.57 -42.41 -0.34
C ASN A 113 -13.25 -43.09 -0.77
N GLN A 114 -12.10 -42.40 -0.71
CA GLN A 114 -10.80 -42.95 -1.15
C GLN A 114 -9.65 -42.73 -0.15
N CYS A 115 -9.89 -42.91 1.15
CA CYS A 115 -8.78 -43.16 2.07
C CYS A 115 -8.40 -44.64 1.99
N SER A 116 -7.44 -44.98 1.12
CA SER A 116 -6.94 -46.35 0.99
C SER A 116 -6.23 -46.79 2.28
N PRO A 117 -6.47 -48.03 2.78
CA PRO A 117 -5.91 -48.53 4.04
C PRO A 117 -4.37 -48.55 4.10
N GLU A 118 -3.67 -48.55 2.95
CA GLU A 118 -2.20 -48.60 2.89
C GLU A 118 -1.50 -47.31 3.37
N ASN A 119 -2.10 -46.13 3.18
CA ASN A 119 -1.51 -44.88 3.69
C ASN A 119 -1.69 -44.74 5.21
N SER A 120 -2.75 -45.32 5.78
CA SER A 120 -2.99 -45.33 7.22
C SER A 120 -1.96 -46.18 7.99
N GLU A 121 -1.55 -47.32 7.44
CA GLU A 121 -0.53 -48.17 8.08
C GLU A 121 0.87 -47.54 8.06
N PHE A 122 1.24 -46.86 6.97
CA PHE A 122 2.52 -46.15 6.88
C PHE A 122 2.62 -45.04 7.95
N PHE A 123 1.58 -44.21 8.09
CA PHE A 123 1.57 -43.16 9.13
C PHE A 123 1.50 -43.74 10.55
N LYS A 124 0.85 -44.89 10.76
CA LYS A 124 0.90 -45.60 12.06
C LYS A 124 2.29 -46.14 12.38
N GLN A 125 2.98 -46.74 11.42
CA GLN A 125 4.36 -47.20 11.62
C GLN A 125 5.30 -46.03 11.92
N GLN A 126 5.18 -44.93 11.18
CA GLN A 126 6.01 -43.75 11.39
C GLN A 126 5.73 -43.11 12.76
N ARG A 127 4.46 -43.07 13.18
CA ARG A 127 4.07 -42.59 14.51
C ARG A 127 4.66 -43.47 15.62
N ASN A 128 4.58 -44.79 15.49
CA ASN A 128 5.18 -45.71 16.46
C ASN A 128 6.71 -45.58 16.53
N GLN A 129 7.38 -45.31 15.40
CA GLN A 129 8.82 -45.05 15.40
C GLN A 129 9.18 -43.76 16.14
N PHE A 130 8.46 -42.68 15.91
CA PHE A 130 8.68 -41.43 16.63
C PHE A 130 8.36 -41.56 18.12
N GLU A 131 7.33 -42.33 18.47
CA GLU A 131 6.94 -42.57 19.86
C GLU A 131 8.00 -43.37 20.62
N ASN A 132 8.62 -44.36 19.97
CA ASN A 132 9.78 -45.07 20.52
C ASN A 132 11.00 -44.16 20.70
N ILE A 133 11.30 -43.29 19.72
CA ILE A 133 12.41 -42.33 19.82
C ILE A 133 12.18 -41.33 20.97
N ILE A 134 10.94 -40.85 21.13
CA ILE A 134 10.57 -39.96 22.23
C ILE A 134 10.73 -40.68 23.57
N SER A 135 10.33 -41.95 23.67
CA SER A 135 10.52 -42.77 24.87
C SER A 135 12.01 -42.93 25.22
N ASP A 136 12.85 -43.26 24.25
CA ASP A 136 14.31 -43.40 24.45
C ASP A 136 14.97 -42.08 24.87
N LEU A 137 14.56 -40.96 24.26
CA LEU A 137 15.08 -39.64 24.63
C LEU A 137 14.65 -39.23 26.05
N ARG A 138 13.40 -39.53 26.44
CA ARG A 138 12.93 -39.31 27.81
C ARG A 138 13.72 -40.13 28.82
N GLN A 139 13.98 -41.40 28.52
CA GLN A 139 14.78 -42.26 29.39
C GLN A 139 16.24 -41.78 29.50
N LYS A 140 16.84 -41.31 28.41
CA LYS A 140 18.19 -40.71 28.44
C LYS A 140 18.23 -39.42 29.24
N LEU A 141 17.19 -38.58 29.13
CA LEU A 141 17.08 -37.35 29.91
C LEU A 141 16.97 -37.68 31.41
N GLU A 142 16.09 -38.61 31.78
CA GLU A 142 15.92 -39.04 33.18
C GLU A 142 17.20 -39.65 33.76
N ASN A 143 17.94 -40.44 32.98
CA ASN A 143 19.22 -40.98 33.41
C ASN A 143 20.27 -39.88 33.61
N SER A 144 20.32 -38.90 32.72
CA SER A 144 21.23 -37.76 32.83
C SER A 144 20.89 -36.87 34.03
N GLU A 145 19.60 -36.66 34.32
CA GLU A 145 19.15 -35.94 35.52
C GLU A 145 19.58 -36.65 36.82
N LYS A 146 19.39 -37.97 36.90
CA LYS A 146 19.85 -38.78 38.04
C LYS A 146 21.37 -38.73 38.22
N GLU A 147 22.12 -38.76 37.13
CA GLU A 147 23.58 -38.63 37.17
C GLU A 147 24.01 -37.23 37.66
N ASN A 148 23.32 -36.19 37.20
CA ASN A 148 23.60 -34.81 37.60
C ASN A 148 23.27 -34.59 39.08
N GLU A 149 22.19 -35.17 39.58
CA GLU A 149 21.81 -35.14 41.00
C GLU A 149 22.84 -35.87 41.88
N ARG A 150 23.35 -37.02 41.40
CA ARG A 150 24.44 -37.75 42.06
C ARG A 150 25.75 -36.94 42.08
N LEU A 151 26.10 -36.28 40.98
CA LEU A 151 27.29 -35.42 40.92
C LEU A 151 27.17 -34.20 41.83
N LYS A 152 25.96 -33.64 41.96
CA LYS A 152 25.67 -32.54 42.89
C LYS A 152 25.84 -32.96 44.35
N GLN A 153 25.31 -34.13 44.72
CA GLN A 153 25.50 -34.72 46.06
C GLN A 153 26.99 -34.99 46.35
N ASN A 154 27.75 -35.50 45.38
CA ASN A 154 29.19 -35.70 45.52
C ASN A 154 29.95 -34.37 45.69
N CYS A 155 29.58 -33.32 44.97
CA CYS A 155 30.17 -31.98 45.14
C CYS A 155 29.89 -31.42 46.54
N GLU A 156 28.67 -31.58 47.06
CA GLU A 156 28.31 -31.17 48.42
C GLU A 156 29.08 -31.96 49.49
N GLN A 157 29.22 -33.28 49.34
CA GLN A 157 30.06 -34.10 50.22
C GLN A 157 31.52 -33.66 50.19
N THR A 158 32.07 -33.44 49.00
CA THR A 158 33.46 -32.99 48.84
C THR A 158 33.67 -31.62 49.47
N LYS A 159 32.69 -30.71 49.34
CA LYS A 159 32.72 -29.40 49.99
C LYS A 159 32.72 -29.51 51.51
N MET A 160 31.86 -30.36 52.09
CA MET A 160 31.86 -30.61 53.54
C MET A 160 33.18 -31.22 54.02
N MET A 161 33.78 -32.14 53.26
CA MET A 161 35.11 -32.67 53.56
C MET A 161 36.18 -31.58 53.49
N LEU A 162 36.12 -30.70 52.50
CA LEU A 162 37.06 -29.58 52.36
C LEU A 162 36.95 -28.60 53.53
N GLU A 163 35.72 -28.25 53.93
CA GLU A 163 35.46 -27.39 55.09
C GLU A 163 35.98 -28.04 56.39
N SER A 164 35.82 -29.35 56.56
CA SER A 164 36.40 -30.09 57.69
C SER A 164 37.94 -30.06 57.67
N VAL A 165 38.56 -30.27 56.50
CA VAL A 165 40.02 -30.17 56.34
C VAL A 165 40.51 -28.76 56.64
N PHE A 166 39.80 -27.73 56.19
CA PHE A 166 40.12 -26.34 56.48
C PHE A 166 39.98 -25.99 57.96
N GLN A 167 38.93 -26.50 58.62
CA GLN A 167 38.74 -26.31 60.06
C GLN A 167 39.83 -27.03 60.87
N ALA A 168 40.18 -28.27 60.50
CA ALA A 168 41.26 -29.02 61.14
C ALA A 168 42.62 -28.36 60.92
N ALA A 169 42.89 -27.86 59.71
CA ALA A 169 44.12 -27.13 59.41
C ALA A 169 44.17 -25.78 60.13
N GLY A 170 43.04 -25.07 60.24
CA GLY A 170 42.97 -23.83 60.99
C GLY A 170 43.25 -24.03 62.48
N HIS A 171 42.80 -25.14 63.06
CA HIS A 171 43.18 -25.56 64.41
C HIS A 171 44.65 -25.97 64.53
N HIS A 172 45.25 -26.56 63.48
CA HIS A 172 46.64 -27.01 63.53
C HIS A 172 47.65 -25.86 63.40
N PHE A 173 47.33 -24.84 62.61
CA PHE A 173 48.22 -23.71 62.32
C PHE A 173 47.90 -22.44 63.12
N ASP A 174 46.88 -22.46 63.98
CA ASP A 174 46.34 -21.28 64.67
C ASP A 174 46.06 -20.09 63.72
N CYS A 175 45.75 -20.38 62.45
CA CYS A 175 45.47 -19.43 61.37
C CYS A 175 44.07 -19.70 60.80
N LEU A 176 43.32 -18.67 60.40
CA LEU A 176 42.01 -18.88 59.76
C LEU A 176 42.23 -19.36 58.33
N VAL A 177 41.96 -20.65 58.09
CA VAL A 177 42.05 -21.28 56.77
C VAL A 177 40.64 -21.37 56.19
N ASP A 178 40.31 -20.50 55.25
CA ASP A 178 38.99 -20.45 54.60
C ASP A 178 39.04 -20.82 53.11
N SER A 179 40.24 -21.10 52.59
CA SER A 179 40.46 -21.39 51.17
C SER A 179 41.67 -22.32 50.96
N PRO A 180 41.72 -23.05 49.83
CA PRO A 180 42.89 -23.86 49.46
C PRO A 180 44.19 -23.03 49.35
N SER A 181 44.07 -21.72 49.11
CA SER A 181 45.21 -20.81 49.03
C SER A 181 45.76 -20.49 50.42
N ALA A 182 44.89 -20.24 51.41
CA ALA A 182 45.27 -20.00 52.81
C ALA A 182 45.92 -21.24 53.47
N LEU A 183 45.24 -22.40 53.38
CA LEU A 183 45.80 -23.62 52.81
C LEU A 183 47.32 -23.80 52.68
N LEU A 184 47.71 -23.65 51.41
CA LEU A 184 49.06 -23.69 50.89
C LEU A 184 49.97 -22.66 51.55
N GLU A 185 49.48 -21.48 51.91
CA GLU A 185 50.28 -20.43 52.54
C GLU A 185 50.73 -20.84 53.96
N CYS A 186 49.82 -21.37 54.79
CA CYS A 186 50.18 -21.90 56.12
C CYS A 186 51.12 -23.14 56.00
N LEU A 187 50.94 -24.01 54.98
CA LEU A 187 51.83 -25.16 54.73
C LEU A 187 53.24 -24.77 54.22
N VAL A 188 53.35 -23.73 53.40
CA VAL A 188 54.62 -23.23 52.88
C VAL A 188 55.40 -22.51 53.97
N HIS A 189 54.72 -21.80 54.88
CA HIS A 189 55.36 -21.16 56.02
C HIS A 189 55.83 -22.16 57.09
N ALA A 190 55.12 -23.28 57.29
CA ALA A 190 55.52 -24.34 58.23
C ALA A 190 56.81 -25.08 57.85
N ASN A 191 57.21 -25.07 56.56
CA ASN A 191 58.42 -25.75 56.07
C ASN A 191 59.60 -24.81 55.76
N SER A 192 59.59 -23.57 56.26
CA SER A 192 60.68 -22.61 56.04
C SER A 192 61.86 -22.77 57.03
N SER A 193 62.32 -24.02 57.20
CA SER A 193 63.60 -24.33 57.84
C SER A 193 64.23 -25.50 57.08
N CYS A 194 65.30 -25.18 56.33
CA CYS A 194 66.17 -26.09 55.58
C CYS A 194 65.70 -26.38 54.14
N GLU A 195 66.19 -25.61 53.17
CA GLU A 195 66.78 -26.13 51.93
C GLU A 195 67.34 -24.99 51.06
N ALA A 196 68.55 -24.54 51.38
CA ALA A 196 69.28 -23.50 50.63
C ALA A 196 70.28 -24.06 49.60
N GLU A 197 70.33 -25.37 49.36
CA GLU A 197 71.43 -25.97 48.58
C GLU A 197 71.05 -26.64 47.25
N ASN A 198 69.77 -26.96 47.03
CA ASN A 198 69.31 -27.61 45.79
C ASN A 198 69.00 -26.63 44.64
N ILE A 199 68.84 -25.33 44.92
CA ILE A 199 68.45 -24.32 43.92
C ILE A 199 69.55 -24.06 42.88
N LYS A 200 70.85 -24.22 43.23
CA LYS A 200 71.96 -23.95 42.30
C LYS A 200 72.08 -24.94 41.13
N LYS A 201 71.54 -26.17 41.26
CA LYS A 201 71.54 -27.16 40.16
C LYS A 201 70.39 -26.93 39.18
N LEU A 202 69.25 -26.44 39.65
CA LEU A 202 68.07 -26.16 38.83
C LEU A 202 68.26 -24.93 37.92
N THR A 203 68.98 -23.90 38.39
CA THR A 203 69.25 -22.68 37.61
C THR A 203 70.07 -22.95 36.33
N LYS A 204 70.97 -23.93 36.35
CA LYS A 204 71.75 -24.32 35.16
C LYS A 204 70.91 -25.03 34.10
N HIS A 205 69.88 -25.78 34.50
CA HIS A 205 69.00 -26.48 33.56
C HIS A 205 67.97 -25.54 32.92
N ILE A 206 67.44 -24.59 33.70
CA ILE A 206 66.55 -23.54 33.21
C ILE A 206 67.23 -22.71 32.11
N SER A 207 68.51 -22.33 32.29
CA SER A 207 69.24 -21.53 31.29
C SER A 207 69.39 -22.20 29.90
N LYS A 208 69.41 -23.55 29.85
CA LYS A 208 69.46 -24.32 28.59
C LYS A 208 68.09 -24.41 27.91
N LEU A 209 67.01 -24.48 28.69
CA LEU A 209 65.63 -24.46 28.20
C LEU A 209 65.25 -23.07 27.66
N THR A 210 65.68 -21.98 28.30
CA THR A 210 65.42 -20.61 27.83
C THR A 210 66.07 -20.31 26.48
N LYS A 211 67.24 -20.89 26.18
CA LYS A 211 67.90 -20.78 24.85
C LYS A 211 67.18 -21.58 23.76
N LYS A 212 66.55 -22.71 24.09
CA LYS A 212 65.71 -23.48 23.15
C LYS A 212 64.36 -22.79 22.90
N LEU A 213 63.79 -22.13 23.91
CA LEU A 213 62.55 -21.35 23.79
C LEU A 213 62.74 -20.15 22.86
N LYS A 214 63.84 -19.39 22.99
CA LYS A 214 64.15 -18.25 22.10
C LYS A 214 64.32 -18.63 20.63
N LYS A 215 64.84 -19.82 20.32
CA LYS A 215 64.93 -20.34 18.93
C LYS A 215 63.57 -20.76 18.35
N LYS A 216 62.63 -21.20 19.18
CA LYS A 216 61.26 -21.49 18.73
C LYS A 216 60.42 -20.21 18.61
N GLN A 217 60.68 -19.21 19.45
CA GLN A 217 60.03 -17.89 19.37
C GLN A 217 60.35 -17.17 18.05
N SER A 218 61.61 -17.19 17.60
CA SER A 218 61.99 -16.58 16.32
C SER A 218 61.35 -17.28 15.11
N LEU A 219 61.17 -18.61 15.19
CA LEU A 219 60.51 -19.38 14.14
C LEU A 219 59.00 -19.08 14.04
N ILE A 220 58.37 -18.74 15.16
CA ILE A 220 56.95 -18.33 15.23
C ILE A 220 56.78 -16.92 14.66
N GLU A 221 57.71 -15.99 14.96
CA GLU A 221 57.70 -14.64 14.37
C GLU A 221 57.90 -14.67 12.85
N ASP A 222 58.75 -15.56 12.33
CA ASP A 222 58.96 -15.72 10.89
C ASP A 222 57.73 -16.33 10.19
N LEU A 223 57.03 -17.28 10.83
CA LEU A 223 55.76 -17.83 10.33
C LEU A 223 54.61 -16.81 10.38
N GLN A 224 54.56 -15.94 11.39
CA GLN A 224 53.56 -14.87 11.46
C GLN A 224 53.78 -13.79 10.39
N LYS A 225 55.04 -13.44 10.10
CA LYS A 225 55.37 -12.53 8.99
C LYS A 225 54.99 -13.11 7.63
N GLY A 226 55.23 -14.41 7.41
CA GLY A 226 54.78 -15.11 6.21
C GLY A 226 53.25 -15.10 6.04
N LYS A 227 52.51 -15.31 7.14
CA LYS A 227 51.03 -15.31 7.12
C LYS A 227 50.44 -13.91 6.85
N GLN A 228 51.04 -12.85 7.41
CA GLN A 228 50.63 -11.47 7.12
C GLN A 228 50.92 -11.05 5.67
N GLN A 229 52.00 -11.55 5.08
CA GLN A 229 52.37 -11.23 3.69
C GLN A 229 51.45 -11.92 2.67
N ILE A 230 50.94 -13.12 2.97
CA ILE A 230 49.94 -13.82 2.15
C ILE A 230 48.58 -13.12 2.22
N LEU A 231 48.18 -12.64 3.42
CA LEU A 231 46.94 -11.89 3.60
C LEU A 231 46.96 -10.55 2.82
N LEU A 232 48.11 -9.89 2.78
CA LEU A 232 48.28 -8.63 2.03
C LEU A 232 48.16 -8.85 0.51
N ARG A 233 48.67 -9.97 -0.01
CA ARG A 233 48.55 -10.34 -1.42
C ARG A 233 47.12 -10.71 -1.81
N GLN A 234 46.38 -11.41 -0.95
CA GLN A 234 44.97 -11.73 -1.19
C GLN A 234 44.08 -10.48 -1.17
N LYS A 235 44.41 -9.50 -0.32
CA LYS A 235 43.70 -8.22 -0.31
C LYS A 235 43.94 -7.42 -1.60
N GLN A 236 45.19 -7.38 -2.08
CA GLN A 236 45.54 -6.70 -3.34
C GLN A 236 44.89 -7.34 -4.58
N THR A 237 44.70 -8.66 -4.61
CA THR A 237 43.99 -9.32 -5.73
C THR A 237 42.50 -8.97 -5.74
N VAL A 238 41.86 -8.94 -4.58
CA VAL A 238 40.43 -8.57 -4.46
C VAL A 238 40.20 -7.10 -4.78
N ASP A 239 41.11 -6.22 -4.35
CA ASP A 239 41.04 -4.79 -4.69
C ASP A 239 41.20 -4.56 -6.20
N SER A 240 42.06 -5.33 -6.89
CA SER A 240 42.23 -5.24 -8.35
C SER A 240 41.02 -5.75 -9.15
N GLU A 241 40.32 -6.79 -8.67
CA GLU A 241 39.10 -7.30 -9.30
C GLU A 241 37.93 -6.32 -9.13
N ASN A 242 37.85 -5.67 -7.96
CA ASN A 242 36.84 -4.65 -7.69
C ASN A 242 37.10 -3.37 -8.50
N GLU A 243 38.36 -2.94 -8.66
CA GLU A 243 38.71 -1.82 -9.54
C GLU A 243 38.35 -2.11 -11.00
N PHE A 244 38.58 -3.33 -11.48
CA PHE A 244 38.19 -3.73 -12.84
C PHE A 244 36.66 -3.69 -13.03
N LYS A 245 35.90 -4.14 -12.02
CA LYS A 245 34.44 -4.13 -12.06
C LYS A 245 33.84 -2.72 -11.96
N ILE A 246 34.47 -1.84 -11.17
CA ILE A 246 34.12 -0.41 -11.12
C ILE A 246 34.41 0.25 -12.46
N PHE A 247 35.53 -0.07 -13.11
CA PHE A 247 35.87 0.44 -14.43
C PHE A 247 34.87 -0.02 -15.50
N GLU A 248 34.47 -1.29 -15.48
CA GLU A 248 33.47 -1.86 -16.40
C GLU A 248 32.09 -1.20 -16.22
N LEU A 249 31.63 -1.05 -14.96
CA LEU A 249 30.37 -0.37 -14.66
C LEU A 249 30.41 1.12 -15.03
N THR A 250 31.55 1.78 -14.84
CA THR A 250 31.73 3.19 -15.24
C THR A 250 31.68 3.35 -16.76
N THR A 251 32.21 2.38 -17.51
CA THR A 251 32.16 2.37 -18.97
C THR A 251 30.73 2.17 -19.47
N GLN A 252 29.98 1.22 -18.90
CA GLN A 252 28.57 1.00 -19.25
C GLN A 252 27.68 2.21 -18.92
N LEU A 253 27.97 2.91 -17.82
CA LEU A 253 27.23 4.10 -17.42
C LEU A 253 27.50 5.28 -18.36
N ASN A 254 28.73 5.43 -18.85
CA ASN A 254 29.07 6.43 -19.87
C ASN A 254 28.42 6.12 -21.23
N ASP A 255 28.39 4.86 -21.68
CA ASP A 255 27.71 4.46 -22.91
C ASP A 255 26.20 4.73 -22.86
N LEU A 256 25.56 4.50 -21.70
CA LEU A 256 24.15 4.83 -21.48
C LEU A 256 23.91 6.34 -21.47
N LYS A 257 24.84 7.11 -20.91
CA LYS A 257 24.77 8.57 -20.90
C LYS A 257 24.91 9.17 -22.30
N GLU A 258 25.82 8.64 -23.11
CA GLU A 258 25.98 9.04 -24.52
C GLU A 258 24.75 8.67 -25.36
N ARG A 259 24.17 7.46 -25.17
CA ARG A 259 22.92 7.08 -25.84
C ARG A 259 21.75 7.96 -25.44
N SER A 260 21.63 8.31 -24.16
CA SER A 260 20.59 9.22 -23.68
C SER A 260 20.74 10.61 -24.33
N GLN A 261 21.98 11.12 -24.41
CA GLN A 261 22.27 12.42 -25.02
C GLN A 261 21.99 12.42 -26.54
N ALA A 262 22.31 11.33 -27.25
CA ALA A 262 22.00 11.17 -28.67
C ALA A 262 20.49 11.13 -28.94
N GLN A 263 19.72 10.46 -28.06
CA GLN A 263 18.25 10.43 -28.16
C GLN A 263 17.64 11.81 -27.90
N THR A 264 18.15 12.59 -26.95
CA THR A 264 17.72 13.97 -26.71
C THR A 264 17.94 14.85 -27.94
N GLN A 265 19.12 14.75 -28.58
CA GLN A 265 19.41 15.48 -29.82
C GLN A 265 18.47 15.10 -30.97
N GLN A 266 18.11 13.82 -31.09
CA GLN A 266 17.16 13.34 -32.09
C GLN A 266 15.74 13.89 -31.87
N VAL A 267 15.30 13.98 -30.61
CA VAL A 267 14.00 14.58 -30.25
C VAL A 267 13.98 16.08 -30.57
N ASP A 268 15.05 16.81 -30.27
CA ASP A 268 15.16 18.23 -30.61
C ASP A 268 15.15 18.48 -32.12
N GLU A 269 15.80 17.61 -32.89
CA GLU A 269 15.83 17.71 -34.36
C GLU A 269 14.46 17.42 -34.98
N LEU A 270 13.73 16.43 -34.47
CA LEU A 270 12.35 16.14 -34.88
C LEU A 270 11.40 17.28 -34.50
N THR A 271 11.59 17.89 -33.33
CA THR A 271 10.80 19.04 -32.88
C THR A 271 10.99 20.25 -33.80
N ARG A 272 12.24 20.52 -34.22
CA ARG A 272 12.53 21.58 -35.22
C ARG A 272 11.94 21.27 -36.59
N LYS A 273 12.00 20.02 -37.05
CA LYS A 273 11.41 19.60 -38.34
C LYS A 273 9.89 19.75 -38.34
N ASN A 274 9.23 19.43 -37.23
CA ASN A 274 7.78 19.62 -37.10
C ASN A 274 7.38 21.10 -37.10
N ALA A 275 8.16 21.98 -36.47
CA ALA A 275 7.94 23.42 -36.53
C ALA A 275 8.07 23.96 -37.97
N ALA A 276 9.10 23.54 -38.72
CA ALA A 276 9.30 23.97 -40.11
C ALA A 276 8.17 23.51 -41.05
N LEU A 277 7.64 22.29 -40.85
CA LEU A 277 6.51 21.78 -41.63
C LEU A 277 5.21 22.55 -41.36
N LEU A 278 4.99 23.02 -40.13
CA LEU A 278 3.83 23.85 -39.79
C LEU A 278 3.88 25.21 -40.50
N ASP A 279 5.06 25.83 -40.59
CA ASP A 279 5.26 27.07 -41.33
C ASP A 279 5.05 26.88 -42.85
N GLU A 280 5.50 25.77 -43.42
CA GLU A 280 5.31 25.46 -44.85
C GLU A 280 3.83 25.25 -45.20
N ILE A 281 3.05 24.61 -44.32
CA ILE A 281 1.60 24.44 -44.47
C ILE A 281 0.88 25.79 -44.42
N ALA A 282 1.28 26.69 -43.51
CA ALA A 282 0.73 28.04 -43.42
C ALA A 282 1.01 28.87 -44.70
N GLN A 283 2.20 28.71 -45.27
CA GLN A 283 2.60 29.41 -46.50
C GLN A 283 1.84 28.91 -47.73
N LYS A 284 1.65 27.58 -47.87
CA LYS A 284 0.88 26.96 -48.97
C LYS A 284 -0.60 27.34 -48.94
N ASN A 285 -1.19 27.43 -47.75
CA ASN A 285 -2.59 27.85 -47.58
C ASN A 285 -2.81 29.33 -47.95
N SER A 286 -1.79 30.17 -47.80
CA SER A 286 -1.84 31.57 -48.24
C SER A 286 -1.76 31.71 -49.76
N GLN A 287 -0.99 30.85 -50.44
CA GLN A 287 -0.89 30.80 -51.90
C GLN A 287 -2.18 30.30 -52.58
N LEU A 288 -2.91 29.37 -51.96
CA LEU A 288 -4.17 28.85 -52.50
C LEU A 288 -5.30 29.89 -52.49
N LYS A 289 -5.28 30.86 -51.57
CA LYS A 289 -6.26 31.96 -51.52
C LYS A 289 -6.03 33.05 -52.57
N PHE A 290 -4.81 33.17 -53.13
CA PHE A 290 -4.50 34.16 -54.16
C PHE A 290 -4.91 33.70 -55.57
N ASN A 291 -4.84 32.40 -55.84
CA ASN A 291 -5.12 31.84 -57.16
C ASN A 291 -6.61 31.72 -57.50
N THR A 292 -7.49 31.79 -56.50
CA THR A 292 -8.95 31.77 -56.70
C THR A 292 -9.54 33.14 -57.05
N PHE A 293 -8.78 34.23 -56.93
CA PHE A 293 -9.27 35.59 -57.20
C PHE A 293 -9.01 36.10 -58.63
N GLN A 294 -8.19 35.38 -59.43
CA GLN A 294 -7.83 35.78 -60.81
C GLN A 294 -8.65 35.09 -61.91
N ALA A 295 -9.56 34.18 -61.56
CA ALA A 295 -10.24 33.32 -62.54
C ALA A 295 -11.61 33.84 -63.01
N GLU A 296 -12.16 34.92 -62.45
CA GLU A 296 -13.57 35.32 -62.67
C GLU A 296 -13.78 36.60 -63.51
N ASP A 297 -12.73 37.25 -64.05
CA ASP A 297 -12.84 38.58 -64.69
C ASP A 297 -12.68 38.60 -66.23
N LYS A 298 -12.91 37.48 -66.95
CA LYS A 298 -12.72 37.40 -68.42
C LYS A 298 -13.84 36.66 -69.16
N GLN A 299 -15.10 37.01 -68.92
CA GLN A 299 -16.24 36.41 -69.64
C GLN A 299 -17.35 37.41 -70.02
N ALA A 300 -16.99 38.62 -70.49
CA ALA A 300 -17.98 39.68 -70.74
C ALA A 300 -17.86 40.47 -72.06
N GLN A 301 -17.08 40.06 -73.07
CA GLN A 301 -17.07 40.75 -74.37
C GLN A 301 -16.92 39.77 -75.54
N GLU A 302 -17.56 40.10 -76.68
CA GLU A 302 -17.43 39.47 -78.01
C GLU A 302 -18.45 38.39 -78.38
N ASN A 303 -19.71 38.82 -78.33
CA ASN A 303 -20.74 38.40 -79.28
C ASN A 303 -20.80 39.37 -80.49
N GLN A 304 -19.67 39.71 -81.09
CA GLN A 304 -19.62 40.41 -82.39
C GLN A 304 -18.89 39.54 -83.43
N HIS A 305 -19.43 38.37 -83.74
CA HIS A 305 -20.54 38.15 -84.69
C HIS A 305 -20.01 37.73 -86.05
N LEU A 306 -19.98 36.40 -86.23
CA LEU A 306 -20.42 35.67 -87.42
C LEU A 306 -19.83 36.03 -88.80
N SER A 307 -18.72 36.78 -88.91
CA SER A 307 -18.19 37.10 -90.24
C SER A 307 -17.03 36.24 -90.75
N VAL A 308 -16.41 35.37 -89.97
CA VAL A 308 -15.48 34.41 -90.62
C VAL A 308 -15.57 33.01 -90.02
N GLN A 309 -16.79 32.58 -89.73
CA GLN A 309 -17.14 31.23 -89.31
C GLN A 309 -16.61 30.09 -90.22
N LEU A 310 -16.03 30.42 -91.38
CA LEU A 310 -15.28 29.48 -92.22
C LEU A 310 -13.90 29.09 -91.64
N THR A 311 -13.27 29.98 -90.86
CA THR A 311 -12.03 29.71 -90.10
C THR A 311 -12.29 28.90 -88.81
N ALA A 312 -13.55 28.84 -88.36
CA ALA A 312 -13.93 28.15 -87.13
C ALA A 312 -13.90 26.61 -87.26
N ALA A 313 -14.15 26.07 -88.45
CA ALA A 313 -14.11 24.62 -88.68
C ALA A 313 -12.67 24.06 -88.65
N GLN A 314 -11.70 24.79 -89.21
CA GLN A 314 -10.29 24.39 -89.21
C GLN A 314 -9.67 24.48 -87.80
N THR A 315 -10.05 25.51 -87.04
CA THR A 315 -9.56 25.73 -85.66
C THR A 315 -10.22 24.78 -84.66
N GLN A 316 -11.43 24.28 -84.92
CA GLN A 316 -12.07 23.25 -84.08
C GLN A 316 -11.30 21.93 -84.11
N LEU A 317 -10.76 21.51 -85.26
CA LEU A 317 -9.94 20.32 -85.40
C LEU A 317 -8.62 20.44 -84.60
N ASP A 318 -7.94 21.59 -84.66
CA ASP A 318 -6.73 21.87 -83.88
C ASP A 318 -7.02 22.06 -82.38
N SER A 319 -8.18 22.60 -82.02
CA SER A 319 -8.61 22.69 -80.62
C SER A 319 -8.92 21.30 -80.04
N VAL A 320 -9.49 20.38 -80.82
CA VAL A 320 -9.73 19.00 -80.43
C VAL A 320 -8.40 18.25 -80.32
N CYS A 321 -7.44 18.48 -81.20
CA CYS A 321 -6.08 17.94 -81.07
C CYS A 321 -5.30 18.50 -79.87
N LYS A 322 -5.43 19.80 -79.54
CA LYS A 322 -4.82 20.41 -78.33
C LYS A 322 -5.53 19.95 -77.06
N LYS A 323 -6.86 19.83 -77.06
CA LYS A 323 -7.64 19.22 -75.98
C LYS A 323 -7.28 17.75 -75.82
N ASN A 324 -7.11 16.98 -76.89
CA ASN A 324 -6.68 15.57 -76.82
C ASN A 324 -5.23 15.44 -76.31
N LYS A 325 -4.31 16.37 -76.66
CA LYS A 325 -2.98 16.46 -76.02
C LYS A 325 -3.04 16.85 -74.55
N GLN A 326 -3.90 17.79 -74.16
CA GLN A 326 -4.13 18.14 -72.74
C GLN A 326 -4.80 17.01 -71.97
N THR A 327 -5.76 16.30 -72.56
CA THR A 327 -6.42 15.14 -71.97
C THR A 327 -5.45 13.97 -71.88
N LYS A 328 -4.55 13.76 -72.85
CA LYS A 328 -3.42 12.80 -72.73
C LYS A 328 -2.45 13.18 -71.63
N LYS A 329 -2.11 14.47 -71.47
CA LYS A 329 -1.27 14.94 -70.34
C LYS A 329 -2.00 14.78 -69.00
N LYS A 330 -3.29 15.09 -68.93
CA LYS A 330 -4.12 14.86 -67.73
C LYS A 330 -4.27 13.37 -67.43
N LEU A 331 -4.48 12.52 -68.44
CA LEU A 331 -4.51 11.06 -68.31
C LEU A 331 -3.15 10.52 -67.88
N PHE A 332 -2.04 11.07 -68.36
CA PHE A 332 -0.71 10.69 -67.92
C PHE A 332 -0.46 11.08 -66.45
N VAL A 333 -0.87 12.29 -66.03
CA VAL A 333 -0.80 12.72 -64.63
C VAL A 333 -1.74 11.89 -63.75
N ILE A 334 -2.94 11.55 -64.23
CA ILE A 334 -3.88 10.67 -63.53
C ILE A 334 -3.32 9.25 -63.45
N ALA A 335 -2.69 8.73 -64.50
CA ALA A 335 -2.03 7.42 -64.50
C ALA A 335 -0.83 7.40 -63.55
N PHE A 336 -0.04 8.48 -63.49
CA PHE A 336 1.06 8.61 -62.54
C PHE A 336 0.56 8.71 -61.10
N LYS A 337 -0.53 9.47 -60.86
CA LYS A 337 -1.22 9.53 -59.57
C LYS A 337 -1.83 8.17 -59.20
N ALA A 338 -2.43 7.45 -60.14
CA ALA A 338 -2.98 6.11 -59.93
C ALA A 338 -1.88 5.13 -59.56
N LYS A 339 -0.72 5.18 -60.24
CA LYS A 339 0.45 4.34 -59.90
C LYS A 339 1.08 4.70 -58.55
N SER A 340 1.11 5.99 -58.21
CA SER A 340 1.53 6.45 -56.88
C SER A 340 0.55 6.01 -55.79
N LEU A 341 -0.75 6.05 -56.06
CA LEU A 341 -1.79 5.56 -55.15
C LEU A 341 -1.73 4.04 -55.03
N GLU A 342 -1.46 3.31 -56.11
CA GLU A 342 -1.26 1.85 -56.08
C GLU A 342 -0.05 1.48 -55.22
N LYS A 343 1.05 2.23 -55.32
CA LYS A 343 2.22 2.06 -54.45
C LYS A 343 1.85 2.33 -52.99
N LYS A 344 1.10 3.40 -52.72
CA LYS A 344 0.64 3.74 -51.36
C LYS A 344 -0.33 2.70 -50.81
N VAL A 345 -1.20 2.13 -51.65
CA VAL A 345 -2.08 1.01 -51.27
C VAL A 345 -1.25 -0.22 -50.93
N LYS A 346 -0.22 -0.56 -51.71
CA LYS A 346 0.70 -1.67 -51.37
C LYS A 346 1.44 -1.43 -50.05
N GLU A 347 1.92 -0.22 -49.81
CA GLU A 347 2.56 0.17 -48.55
C GLU A 347 1.60 0.06 -47.37
N LEU A 348 0.37 0.56 -47.51
CA LEU A 348 -0.67 0.43 -46.48
C LEU A 348 -1.08 -1.02 -46.26
N THR A 349 -1.20 -1.84 -47.30
CA THR A 349 -1.49 -3.28 -47.18
C THR A 349 -0.39 -4.00 -46.41
N ASN A 350 0.88 -3.69 -46.69
CA ASN A 350 2.02 -4.25 -45.94
C ASN A 350 2.02 -3.79 -44.48
N MET A 351 1.68 -2.53 -44.23
CA MET A 351 1.56 -1.99 -42.88
C MET A 351 0.43 -2.68 -42.10
N VAL A 352 -0.75 -2.84 -42.71
CA VAL A 352 -1.87 -3.59 -42.12
C VAL A 352 -1.46 -5.02 -41.80
N LYS A 353 -0.77 -5.70 -42.73
CA LYS A 353 -0.26 -7.05 -42.47
C LYS A 353 0.69 -7.09 -41.27
N SER A 354 1.65 -6.17 -41.19
CA SER A 354 2.58 -6.08 -40.04
C SER A 354 1.87 -5.79 -38.71
N LEU A 355 0.80 -4.99 -38.74
CA LEU A 355 -0.02 -4.71 -37.56
C LEU A 355 -0.85 -5.92 -37.15
N GLU A 356 -1.36 -6.71 -38.10
CA GLU A 356 -2.06 -7.96 -37.84
C GLU A 356 -1.12 -9.00 -37.20
N ASP A 357 0.11 -9.13 -37.72
CA ASP A 357 1.14 -10.00 -37.15
C ASP A 357 1.49 -9.57 -35.71
N LYS A 358 1.68 -8.26 -35.47
CA LYS A 358 1.93 -7.71 -34.12
C LYS A 358 0.76 -7.90 -33.16
N LYS A 359 -0.47 -7.83 -33.66
CA LYS A 359 -1.69 -8.13 -32.88
C LYS A 359 -1.74 -9.60 -32.47
N ILE A 360 -1.33 -10.52 -33.33
CA ILE A 360 -1.22 -11.95 -33.01
C ILE A 360 -0.13 -12.18 -31.95
N GLU A 361 1.03 -11.54 -32.10
CA GLU A 361 2.13 -11.62 -31.14
C GLU A 361 1.70 -11.12 -29.75
N LEU A 362 1.09 -9.94 -29.68
CA LEU A 362 0.56 -9.39 -28.42
C LEU A 362 -0.54 -10.27 -27.81
N LYS A 363 -1.39 -10.89 -28.63
CA LYS A 363 -2.41 -11.83 -28.14
C LYS A 363 -1.78 -13.06 -27.51
N ASN A 364 -0.72 -13.61 -28.11
CA ASN A 364 0.02 -14.75 -27.56
C ASN A 364 0.74 -14.37 -26.26
N GLU A 365 1.31 -13.17 -26.20
CA GLU A 365 1.98 -12.66 -24.99
C GLU A 365 0.99 -12.44 -23.84
N ILE A 366 -0.19 -11.90 -24.13
CA ILE A 366 -1.28 -11.78 -23.14
C ILE A 366 -1.70 -13.17 -22.63
N GLN A 367 -1.85 -14.16 -23.52
CA GLN A 367 -2.18 -15.53 -23.09
C GLN A 367 -1.09 -16.15 -22.20
N ARG A 368 0.19 -15.90 -22.51
CA ARG A 368 1.32 -16.35 -21.70
C ARG A 368 1.30 -15.70 -20.31
N ASN A 369 1.06 -14.40 -20.25
CA ASN A 369 0.99 -13.66 -18.99
C ASN A 369 -0.22 -14.08 -18.15
N ILE A 370 -1.36 -14.38 -18.77
CA ILE A 370 -2.51 -14.96 -18.05
C ILE A 370 -2.12 -16.31 -17.43
N ALA A 371 -1.45 -17.21 -18.17
CA ALA A 371 -1.03 -18.50 -17.63
C ALA A 371 -0.04 -18.37 -16.47
N LEU A 372 0.93 -17.44 -16.57
CA LEU A 372 1.86 -17.13 -15.48
C LEU A 372 1.14 -16.54 -14.27
N HIS A 373 0.16 -15.66 -14.48
CA HIS A 373 -0.62 -15.08 -13.41
C HIS A 373 -1.44 -16.15 -12.67
N THR A 374 -2.15 -17.02 -13.40
CA THR A 374 -2.88 -18.16 -12.82
C THR A 374 -1.96 -19.07 -12.01
N GLN A 375 -0.73 -19.31 -12.49
CA GLN A 375 0.26 -20.10 -11.75
C GLN A 375 0.70 -19.39 -10.46
N SER A 376 0.91 -18.07 -10.52
CA SER A 376 1.27 -17.27 -9.34
C SER A 376 0.15 -17.23 -8.29
N GLU A 377 -1.12 -17.13 -8.71
CA GLU A 377 -2.27 -17.20 -7.81
C GLU A 377 -2.36 -18.54 -7.08
N PHE A 378 -2.08 -19.65 -7.77
CA PHE A 378 -2.04 -20.96 -7.15
C PHE A 378 -0.95 -21.05 -6.08
N ARG A 379 0.26 -20.54 -6.37
CA ARG A 379 1.36 -20.48 -5.40
C ARG A 379 1.05 -19.59 -4.21
N ILE A 380 0.38 -18.46 -4.43
CA ILE A 380 -0.05 -17.56 -3.35
C ILE A 380 -1.03 -18.31 -2.43
N LYS A 381 -2.02 -19.01 -2.97
CA LYS A 381 -2.97 -19.82 -2.18
C LYS A 381 -2.30 -20.94 -1.39
N ASP A 382 -1.30 -21.61 -1.96
CA ASP A 382 -0.54 -22.64 -1.24
C ASP A 382 0.25 -22.03 -0.06
N VAL A 383 0.85 -20.85 -0.25
CA VAL A 383 1.55 -20.13 0.81
C VAL A 383 0.57 -19.64 1.87
N GLU A 384 -0.58 -19.08 1.49
CA GLU A 384 -1.64 -18.66 2.42
C GLU A 384 -2.12 -19.83 3.29
N ASN A 385 -2.34 -20.99 2.68
CA ASN A 385 -2.71 -22.21 3.41
C ASN A 385 -1.59 -22.68 4.36
N SER A 386 -0.33 -22.56 3.95
CA SER A 386 0.82 -22.89 4.81
C SER A 386 0.95 -21.93 6.00
N VAL A 387 0.71 -20.63 5.78
CA VAL A 387 0.74 -19.60 6.84
C VAL A 387 -0.40 -19.85 7.83
N LEU A 388 -1.60 -20.20 7.36
CA LEU A 388 -2.72 -20.52 8.23
C LEU A 388 -2.41 -21.72 9.13
N ARG A 389 -1.80 -22.79 8.60
CA ARG A 389 -1.36 -23.94 9.41
C ARG A 389 -0.31 -23.55 10.45
N ALA A 390 0.66 -22.71 10.08
CA ALA A 390 1.69 -22.22 11.00
C ALA A 390 1.08 -21.34 12.11
N GLN A 391 0.03 -20.57 11.81
CA GLN A 391 -0.71 -19.79 12.80
C GLN A 391 -1.47 -20.68 13.79
N ASP A 392 -2.12 -21.74 13.31
CA ASP A 392 -2.80 -22.72 14.16
C ASP A 392 -1.81 -23.45 15.09
N GLU A 393 -0.64 -23.85 14.57
CA GLU A 393 0.43 -24.47 15.35
C GLU A 393 1.01 -23.51 16.40
N LEU A 394 1.22 -22.24 16.05
CA LEU A 394 1.65 -21.21 17.00
C LEU A 394 0.61 -20.98 18.10
N ALA A 395 -0.69 -21.03 17.78
CA ALA A 395 -1.75 -20.90 18.77
C ALA A 395 -1.77 -22.09 19.75
N LEU A 396 -1.54 -23.30 19.25
CA LEU A 396 -1.36 -24.51 20.07
C LEU A 396 -0.14 -24.38 21.00
N GLN A 397 1.02 -23.96 20.47
CA GLN A 397 2.24 -23.76 21.26
C GLN A 397 2.08 -22.66 22.32
N LYS A 398 1.36 -21.58 22.02
CA LYS A 398 1.04 -20.55 23.03
C LYS A 398 0.21 -21.12 24.17
N LYS A 399 -0.82 -21.90 23.86
CA LYS A 399 -1.67 -22.55 24.85
C LYS A 399 -0.89 -23.54 25.72
N GLU A 400 0.07 -24.26 25.14
CA GLU A 400 0.97 -25.15 25.88
C GLU A 400 1.95 -24.37 26.76
N ASN A 401 2.54 -23.28 26.25
CA ASN A 401 3.40 -22.40 27.04
C ASN A 401 2.65 -21.77 28.22
N ASP A 402 1.40 -21.39 28.05
CA ASP A 402 0.59 -20.83 29.15
C ASP A 402 0.29 -21.90 30.21
N LYS A 403 0.02 -23.15 29.82
CA LYS A 403 -0.09 -24.28 30.77
C LYS A 403 1.21 -24.51 31.54
N LEU A 404 2.35 -24.52 30.84
CA LEU A 404 3.66 -24.70 31.48
C LEU A 404 3.98 -23.55 32.44
N LYS A 405 3.59 -22.32 32.11
CA LYS A 405 3.73 -21.18 33.03
C LYS A 405 2.88 -21.36 34.28
N ASP A 406 1.64 -21.82 34.14
CA ASP A 406 0.76 -22.09 35.28
C ASP A 406 1.35 -23.21 36.16
N GLU A 407 1.86 -24.29 35.56
CA GLU A 407 2.56 -25.37 36.28
C GLU A 407 3.82 -24.88 37.01
N ILE A 408 4.64 -24.04 36.37
CA ILE A 408 5.81 -23.41 36.99
C ILE A 408 5.39 -22.52 38.17
N ALA A 409 4.32 -21.74 38.02
CA ALA A 409 3.81 -20.89 39.09
C ALA A 409 3.36 -21.73 40.30
N GLU A 410 2.66 -22.84 40.07
CA GLU A 410 2.24 -23.77 41.12
C GLU A 410 3.44 -24.41 41.83
N LEU A 411 4.47 -24.81 41.08
CA LEU A 411 5.72 -25.36 41.65
C LEU A 411 6.49 -24.31 42.47
N ILE A 412 6.56 -23.06 42.02
CA ILE A 412 7.16 -21.96 42.79
C ILE A 412 6.42 -21.74 44.11
N GLU A 413 5.09 -21.85 44.11
CA GLU A 413 4.28 -21.69 45.31
C GLU A 413 4.49 -22.84 46.31
N LYS A 414 4.57 -24.08 45.82
CA LYS A 414 4.96 -25.25 46.64
C LYS A 414 6.36 -25.11 47.23
N LEU A 415 7.31 -24.61 46.45
CA LEU A 415 8.68 -24.38 46.92
C LEU A 415 8.73 -23.30 48.01
N LYS A 416 8.01 -22.19 47.82
CA LYS A 416 7.86 -21.16 48.86
C LYS A 416 7.23 -21.69 50.14
N GLN A 417 6.25 -22.59 50.03
CA GLN A 417 5.63 -23.23 51.20
C GLN A 417 6.63 -24.13 51.93
N SER A 418 7.37 -24.96 51.21
CA SER A 418 8.44 -25.80 51.78
C SER A 418 9.56 -24.96 52.43
N GLU A 419 9.93 -23.82 51.86
CA GLU A 419 10.90 -22.90 52.47
C GLU A 419 10.41 -22.30 53.80
N ARG A 420 9.10 -22.04 53.95
CA ARG A 420 8.52 -21.58 55.23
C ARG A 420 8.59 -22.68 56.27
N GLU A 421 8.19 -23.90 55.91
CA GLU A 421 8.25 -25.07 56.79
C GLU A 421 9.70 -25.34 57.23
N PHE A 422 10.67 -25.21 56.32
CA PHE A 422 12.08 -25.37 56.65
C PHE A 422 12.59 -24.29 57.62
N LYS A 423 12.13 -23.05 57.47
CA LYS A 423 12.44 -21.96 58.42
C LYS A 423 11.85 -22.21 59.79
N GLU A 424 10.62 -22.72 59.86
CA GLU A 424 9.97 -23.10 61.13
C GLU A 424 10.76 -24.21 61.83
N VAL A 425 11.04 -25.31 61.13
CA VAL A 425 11.85 -26.43 61.68
C VAL A 425 13.23 -25.96 62.13
N ARG A 426 13.87 -25.06 61.38
CA ARG A 426 15.16 -24.48 61.78
C ARG A 426 15.05 -23.66 63.07
N SER A 427 13.98 -22.87 63.22
CA SER A 427 13.74 -22.10 64.44
C SER A 427 13.48 -22.99 65.65
N GLU A 428 12.77 -24.11 65.47
CA GLU A 428 12.56 -25.12 66.52
C GLU A 428 13.88 -25.79 66.92
N ARG A 429 14.72 -26.16 65.95
CA ARG A 429 16.06 -26.71 66.21
C ARG A 429 16.92 -25.74 67.02
N ASP A 430 16.90 -24.45 66.67
CA ASP A 430 17.68 -23.43 67.36
C ASP A 430 17.15 -23.20 68.80
N HIS A 431 15.83 -23.29 68.99
CA HIS A 431 15.21 -23.26 70.31
C HIS A 431 15.61 -24.47 71.16
N LEU A 432 15.54 -25.69 70.60
CA LEU A 432 15.96 -26.92 71.27
C LEU A 432 17.46 -26.91 71.61
N SER A 433 18.32 -26.44 70.70
CA SER A 433 19.75 -26.27 70.99
C SER A 433 19.97 -25.33 72.17
N SER A 434 19.25 -24.20 72.20
CA SER A 434 19.32 -23.26 73.32
C SER A 434 18.88 -23.90 74.65
N GLN A 435 17.85 -24.75 74.63
CA GLN A 435 17.43 -25.51 75.81
C GLN A 435 18.49 -26.52 76.26
N ILE A 436 19.10 -27.26 75.31
CA ILE A 436 20.19 -28.21 75.58
C ILE A 436 21.36 -27.50 76.25
N THR A 437 21.84 -26.38 75.68
CA THR A 437 22.91 -25.59 76.28
C THR A 437 22.52 -25.08 77.68
N GLY A 438 21.26 -24.70 77.87
CA GLY A 438 20.72 -24.34 79.19
C GLY A 438 20.76 -25.49 80.21
N PHE A 439 20.49 -26.72 79.78
CA PHE A 439 20.60 -27.91 80.64
C PHE A 439 22.05 -28.30 80.92
N GLU A 440 22.93 -28.22 79.92
CA GLU A 440 24.37 -28.46 80.07
C GLU A 440 24.98 -27.50 81.11
N ASN A 441 24.65 -26.21 81.04
CA ASN A 441 25.10 -25.23 82.02
C ASN A 441 24.58 -25.54 83.44
N LYS A 442 23.33 -25.99 83.58
CA LYS A 442 22.79 -26.42 84.87
C LYS A 442 23.50 -27.66 85.40
N LEU A 443 23.80 -28.62 84.54
CA LEU A 443 24.53 -29.84 84.88
C LEU A 443 25.96 -29.50 85.34
N GLN A 444 26.64 -28.61 84.62
CA GLN A 444 27.99 -28.15 84.96
C GLN A 444 27.99 -27.43 86.32
N ASN A 445 27.04 -26.51 86.54
CA ASN A 445 26.91 -25.84 87.84
C ASN A 445 26.63 -26.81 88.99
N ALA A 446 25.81 -27.84 88.78
CA ALA A 446 25.55 -28.87 89.78
C ALA A 446 26.81 -29.72 90.06
N LYS A 447 27.59 -30.02 89.02
CA LYS A 447 28.86 -30.73 89.13
C LYS A 447 29.87 -29.91 89.93
N ASP A 448 30.02 -28.62 89.63
CA ASP A 448 30.93 -27.72 90.34
C ASP A 448 30.51 -27.56 91.82
N GLN A 449 29.21 -27.54 92.11
CA GLN A 449 28.69 -27.54 93.48
C GLN A 449 29.01 -28.83 94.23
N LEU A 450 28.82 -30.00 93.59
CA LEU A 450 29.16 -31.30 94.18
C LEU A 450 30.67 -31.43 94.40
N GLU A 451 31.49 -30.94 93.48
CA GLU A 451 32.94 -30.92 93.59
C GLU A 451 33.40 -30.00 94.73
N THR A 452 32.79 -28.83 94.86
CA THR A 452 33.02 -27.93 96.01
C THR A 452 32.64 -28.61 97.31
N GLN A 453 31.49 -29.30 97.37
CA GLN A 453 31.08 -30.06 98.55
C GLN A 453 32.06 -31.20 98.87
N ALA A 454 32.52 -31.94 97.86
CA ALA A 454 33.51 -33.00 98.03
C ALA A 454 34.82 -32.45 98.60
N GLN A 455 35.34 -31.35 98.06
CA GLN A 455 36.52 -30.66 98.59
C GLN A 455 36.32 -30.14 100.02
N THR A 456 35.10 -29.68 100.35
CA THR A 456 34.76 -29.26 101.71
C THR A 456 34.76 -30.46 102.67
N TYR A 457 34.25 -31.62 102.24
CA TYR A 457 34.28 -32.85 103.01
C TYR A 457 35.70 -33.40 103.15
N GLU A 458 36.53 -33.34 102.12
CA GLU A 458 37.95 -33.69 102.19
C GLU A 458 38.70 -32.78 103.15
N SER A 459 38.47 -31.46 103.11
CA SER A 459 39.07 -30.51 104.06
C SER A 459 38.63 -30.79 105.49
N LYS A 460 37.34 -31.09 105.71
CA LYS A 460 36.82 -31.52 107.01
C LYS A 460 37.46 -32.84 107.45
N LEU A 461 37.61 -33.82 106.56
CA LEU A 461 38.25 -35.09 106.84
C LEU A 461 39.73 -34.91 107.20
N GLN A 462 40.43 -34.02 106.50
CA GLN A 462 41.82 -33.69 106.76
C GLN A 462 41.98 -32.97 108.11
N SER A 463 41.13 -31.99 108.41
CA SER A 463 41.12 -31.34 109.73
C SER A 463 40.75 -32.33 110.86
N ALA A 464 39.85 -33.28 110.61
CA ALA A 464 39.49 -34.33 111.56
C ALA A 464 40.63 -35.34 111.76
N LYS A 465 41.42 -35.62 110.72
CA LYS A 465 42.66 -36.42 110.82
C LYS A 465 43.73 -35.67 111.62
N GLU A 466 43.92 -34.37 111.39
CA GLU A 466 44.87 -33.56 112.17
C GLU A 466 44.44 -33.43 113.64
N ILE A 467 43.14 -33.27 113.90
CA ILE A 467 42.57 -33.30 115.25
C ILE A 467 42.77 -34.69 115.87
N LYS A 468 42.49 -35.77 115.13
CA LYS A 468 42.71 -37.15 115.58
C LYS A 468 44.19 -37.40 115.90
N ASP A 469 45.12 -36.96 115.07
CA ASP A 469 46.55 -37.14 115.28
C ASP A 469 47.05 -36.28 116.47
N SER A 470 46.47 -35.08 116.66
CA SER A 470 46.73 -34.24 117.84
C SER A 470 46.16 -34.84 119.13
N LEU A 471 44.96 -35.45 119.07
CA LEU A 471 44.30 -36.12 120.18
C LEU A 471 44.96 -37.46 120.48
N GLU A 472 45.39 -38.25 119.50
CA GLU A 472 46.15 -39.49 119.71
C GLU A 472 47.53 -39.21 120.30
N LYS A 473 48.12 -38.05 120.01
CA LYS A 473 49.35 -37.58 120.65
C LYS A 473 49.12 -37.12 122.09
N GLN A 474 47.97 -36.51 122.40
CA GLN A 474 47.58 -36.14 123.78
C GLN A 474 47.03 -37.34 124.60
N LEU A 475 46.44 -38.34 123.95
CA LEU A 475 45.84 -39.53 124.58
C LEU A 475 46.88 -40.61 124.90
N LYS A 476 48.05 -40.60 124.24
CA LYS A 476 49.19 -41.46 124.57
C LYS A 476 49.91 -41.08 125.88
N GLU A 477 49.64 -39.90 126.44
CA GLU A 477 50.28 -39.39 127.68
C GLU A 477 49.35 -39.35 128.91
N ALA A 478 48.05 -39.63 128.79
CA ALA A 478 47.11 -39.56 129.92
C ALA A 478 46.23 -40.81 130.07
N LEU A 479 46.80 -41.81 130.78
CA LEU A 479 46.16 -42.76 131.71
C LEU A 479 44.97 -43.65 131.28
N ASN A 480 45.15 -44.96 131.54
CA ASN A 480 44.11 -45.96 131.88
C ASN A 480 43.35 -45.57 133.18
N PRO A 481 42.27 -46.27 133.59
CA PRO A 481 40.94 -46.37 132.98
C PRO A 481 39.82 -46.08 134.02
N LEU A 482 38.56 -45.84 133.63
CA LEU A 482 37.41 -46.20 134.48
C LEU A 482 36.09 -46.33 133.72
N ASP A 483 35.38 -47.34 134.19
CA ASP A 483 34.14 -48.01 133.80
C ASP A 483 32.89 -47.11 133.77
N THR A 484 31.89 -47.44 132.93
CA THR A 484 30.55 -47.90 133.40
C THR A 484 29.58 -48.14 132.24
N GLN A 485 29.28 -49.43 132.04
CA GLN A 485 27.97 -50.06 131.81
C GLN A 485 26.86 -49.29 131.06
N THR A 486 26.37 -49.89 129.95
CA THR A 486 24.98 -50.38 129.86
C THR A 486 24.74 -51.28 128.64
N LEU A 487 24.09 -52.42 128.90
CA LEU A 487 23.17 -53.21 128.07
C LEU A 487 23.56 -53.61 126.63
N VAL A 488 24.04 -54.84 126.46
CA VAL A 488 23.92 -55.58 125.17
C VAL A 488 23.67 -57.09 125.42
N PRO A 489 22.63 -57.71 124.81
CA PRO A 489 22.31 -59.13 124.97
C PRO A 489 23.38 -60.09 124.41
N PRO A 490 23.54 -61.31 124.96
CA PRO A 490 24.54 -62.30 124.51
C PRO A 490 24.38 -62.81 123.06
N SER A 491 23.29 -62.48 122.38
CA SER A 491 22.98 -62.92 121.01
C SER A 491 23.64 -62.09 119.89
N LEU A 492 24.22 -60.92 120.20
CA LEU A 492 24.79 -60.02 119.18
C LEU A 492 26.15 -60.47 118.60
N LEU A 493 26.86 -61.39 119.25
CA LEU A 493 28.18 -61.86 118.83
C LEU A 493 28.14 -63.11 117.93
N ASN A 494 26.97 -63.68 117.69
CA ASN A 494 26.74 -64.77 116.72
C ASN A 494 25.94 -64.26 115.52
N SER A 495 26.41 -63.19 114.86
CA SER A 495 25.82 -62.80 113.56
C SER A 495 26.27 -63.78 112.48
N PRO A 496 25.37 -64.33 111.63
CA PRO A 496 25.72 -65.13 110.46
C PRO A 496 26.55 -64.37 109.41
N ASP A 497 26.64 -63.05 109.52
CA ASP A 497 27.36 -62.20 108.57
C ASP A 497 28.88 -62.18 108.80
N PHE A 498 29.37 -62.75 109.92
CA PHE A 498 30.81 -62.88 110.15
C PHE A 498 31.36 -64.17 109.52
N PRO A 499 32.59 -64.14 108.94
CA PRO A 499 33.26 -65.34 108.44
C PRO A 499 33.34 -66.43 109.51
N ASN A 500 33.11 -67.69 109.14
CA ASN A 500 32.99 -68.83 110.07
C ASN A 500 34.12 -68.90 111.12
N ASP A 501 35.34 -68.55 110.74
CA ASP A 501 36.52 -68.58 111.62
C ASP A 501 36.45 -67.51 112.71
N LEU A 502 36.00 -66.30 112.35
CA LEU A 502 35.79 -65.19 113.30
C LEU A 502 34.55 -65.45 114.17
N GLN A 503 33.52 -66.08 113.60
CA GLN A 503 32.31 -66.47 114.32
C GLN A 503 32.60 -67.49 115.41
N THR A 504 33.51 -68.45 115.14
CA THR A 504 33.95 -69.45 116.12
C THR A 504 34.69 -68.78 117.29
N LEU A 505 35.63 -67.87 116.98
CA LEU A 505 36.40 -67.12 118.00
C LEU A 505 35.51 -66.20 118.85
N LEU A 506 34.55 -65.50 118.23
CA LEU A 506 33.62 -64.64 118.95
C LEU A 506 32.60 -65.43 119.77
N GLY A 507 32.19 -66.60 119.27
CA GLY A 507 31.34 -67.54 120.00
C GLY A 507 32.00 -68.07 121.27
N GLU A 508 33.31 -68.35 121.25
CA GLU A 508 34.07 -68.78 122.43
C GLU A 508 34.17 -67.66 123.48
N ILE A 509 34.41 -66.40 123.06
CA ILE A 509 34.44 -65.24 123.96
C ILE A 509 33.06 -64.97 124.55
N GLY A 510 31.99 -65.10 123.75
CA GLY A 510 30.61 -64.91 124.19
C GLY A 510 30.16 -65.96 125.24
N ARG A 511 30.58 -67.22 125.07
CA ARG A 511 30.25 -68.34 125.97
C ARG A 511 31.05 -68.33 127.28
N ASN A 512 32.16 -67.60 127.35
CA ASN A 512 32.97 -67.52 128.56
C ASN A 512 32.31 -66.63 129.63
N THR A 513 31.47 -67.23 130.48
CA THR A 513 30.68 -66.52 131.51
C THR A 513 31.50 -65.96 132.68
N ALA A 514 32.77 -66.36 132.83
CA ALA A 514 33.65 -65.90 133.90
C ALA A 514 34.12 -64.45 133.72
N LEU A 515 34.03 -63.87 132.51
CA LEU A 515 34.44 -62.50 132.21
C LEU A 515 33.24 -61.53 132.27
N ASN A 516 33.42 -60.33 132.81
CA ASN A 516 32.39 -59.28 132.80
C ASN A 516 32.05 -58.90 131.33
N LEU A 517 30.79 -58.53 131.05
CA LEU A 517 30.30 -58.13 129.72
C LEU A 517 31.19 -57.09 129.05
N THR A 518 31.68 -56.08 129.80
CA THR A 518 32.60 -55.07 129.26
C THR A 518 33.87 -55.71 128.74
N ILE A 519 34.45 -56.66 129.48
CA ILE A 519 35.65 -57.40 129.09
C ILE A 519 35.36 -58.36 127.93
N ARG A 520 34.18 -58.97 127.87
CA ARG A 520 33.77 -59.81 126.73
C ARG A 520 33.57 -59.00 125.45
N ILE A 521 32.92 -57.85 125.53
CA ILE A 521 32.75 -56.93 124.39
C ILE A 521 34.11 -56.38 123.97
N GLN A 522 34.97 -55.98 124.91
CA GLN A 522 36.29 -55.45 124.60
C GLN A 522 37.21 -56.54 124.03
N SER A 523 37.12 -57.78 124.52
CA SER A 523 37.82 -58.93 123.97
C SER A 523 37.27 -59.32 122.61
N ALA A 524 35.95 -59.25 122.40
CA ALA A 524 35.30 -59.49 121.11
C ALA A 524 35.70 -58.43 120.07
N PHE A 525 35.62 -57.14 120.39
CA PHE A 525 36.11 -56.06 119.51
C PHE A 525 37.61 -56.13 119.32
N SER A 526 38.39 -56.48 120.35
CA SER A 526 39.82 -56.70 120.18
C SER A 526 40.10 -57.90 119.28
N THR A 527 39.27 -58.93 119.31
CA THR A 527 39.41 -60.13 118.46
C THR A 527 38.96 -59.84 117.04
N ILE A 528 37.86 -59.12 116.83
CA ILE A 528 37.43 -58.61 115.51
C ILE A 528 38.49 -57.67 114.93
N SER A 529 38.96 -56.71 115.73
CA SER A 529 39.98 -55.76 115.31
C SER A 529 41.30 -56.45 115.01
N LYS A 530 41.74 -57.40 115.85
CA LYS A 530 42.92 -58.22 115.55
C LYS A 530 42.71 -59.10 114.33
N PHE A 531 41.55 -59.70 114.15
CA PHE A 531 41.26 -60.56 113.00
C PHE A 531 41.31 -59.74 111.72
N TYR A 532 40.55 -58.64 111.61
CA TYR A 532 40.58 -57.80 110.41
C TYR A 532 41.88 -57.03 110.25
N ARG A 533 42.58 -56.63 111.32
CA ARG A 533 43.95 -56.11 111.18
C ARG A 533 44.89 -57.18 110.66
N THR A 534 44.85 -58.40 111.18
CA THR A 534 45.66 -59.49 110.66
C THR A 534 45.30 -59.81 109.22
N LEU A 535 44.02 -59.71 108.84
CA LEU A 535 43.55 -59.93 107.47
C LEU A 535 43.97 -58.80 106.54
N ILE A 536 43.90 -57.54 107.00
CA ILE A 536 44.42 -56.35 106.31
C ILE A 536 45.93 -56.44 106.20
N ASP A 537 46.67 -56.70 107.27
CA ASP A 537 48.12 -56.86 107.29
C ASP A 537 48.54 -58.02 106.37
N GLN A 538 47.82 -59.14 106.35
CA GLN A 538 48.07 -60.25 105.42
C GLN A 538 47.73 -59.89 103.98
N THR A 539 46.70 -59.09 103.73
CA THR A 539 46.36 -58.65 102.37
C THR A 539 47.27 -57.54 101.89
N GLU A 540 47.69 -56.61 102.74
CA GLU A 540 48.71 -55.60 102.47
C GLU A 540 50.08 -56.25 102.32
N GLN A 541 50.41 -57.28 103.10
CA GLN A 541 51.61 -58.06 102.93
C GLN A 541 51.57 -58.83 101.61
N LYS A 542 50.45 -59.48 101.26
CA LYS A 542 50.29 -60.11 99.94
C LYS A 542 50.31 -59.08 98.81
N LEU A 543 49.74 -57.90 99.01
CA LEU A 543 49.71 -56.82 98.01
C LEU A 543 51.11 -56.22 97.84
N THR A 544 51.88 -56.08 98.92
CA THR A 544 53.27 -55.59 98.87
C THR A 544 54.21 -56.65 98.35
N GLU A 545 53.98 -57.94 98.65
CA GLU A 545 54.66 -59.08 98.03
C GLU A 545 54.31 -59.18 96.54
N GLU A 546 53.05 -58.99 96.14
CA GLU A 546 52.64 -58.93 94.74
C GLU A 546 53.16 -57.67 94.04
N HIS A 547 53.25 -56.53 94.74
CA HIS A 547 53.80 -55.31 94.18
C HIS A 547 55.33 -55.38 94.07
N GLN A 548 56.02 -56.01 95.03
CA GLN A 548 57.44 -56.35 94.92
C GLN A 548 57.66 -57.41 93.85
N GLN A 549 56.80 -58.41 93.74
CA GLN A 549 56.85 -59.39 92.66
C GLN A 549 56.63 -58.70 91.32
N ALA A 550 55.61 -57.87 91.15
CA ALA A 550 55.33 -57.11 89.93
C ALA A 550 56.44 -56.11 89.61
N SER A 551 57.03 -55.45 90.61
CA SER A 551 58.18 -54.55 90.43
C SER A 551 59.43 -55.34 90.09
N SER A 552 59.65 -56.52 90.68
CA SER A 552 60.75 -57.41 90.34
C SER A 552 60.56 -58.00 88.94
N LEU A 553 59.32 -58.36 88.56
CA LEU A 553 58.96 -58.83 87.23
C LEU A 553 59.13 -57.71 86.23
N LYS A 554 58.74 -56.48 86.56
CA LYS A 554 58.96 -55.31 85.71
C LYS A 554 60.44 -55.03 85.53
N THR A 555 61.24 -55.08 86.59
CA THR A 555 62.70 -54.94 86.50
C THR A 555 63.33 -56.09 85.72
N GLN A 556 62.80 -57.31 85.85
CA GLN A 556 63.22 -58.48 85.07
C GLN A 556 62.79 -58.36 83.61
N VAL A 557 61.61 -57.84 83.32
CA VAL A 557 61.10 -57.56 81.97
C VAL A 557 61.95 -56.47 81.35
N ASP A 558 62.18 -55.35 82.03
CA ASP A 558 63.02 -54.27 81.52
C ASP A 558 64.47 -54.76 81.30
N SER A 559 65.02 -55.55 82.23
CA SER A 559 66.32 -56.21 82.05
C SER A 559 66.31 -57.22 80.90
N LEU A 560 65.20 -57.92 80.66
CA LEU A 560 65.03 -58.86 79.56
C LEU A 560 64.91 -58.12 78.23
N LEU A 561 64.18 -57.00 78.18
CA LEU A 561 64.06 -56.15 77.00
C LEU A 561 65.41 -55.51 76.66
N ASP A 562 66.17 -55.04 77.67
CA ASP A 562 67.54 -54.54 77.48
C ASP A 562 68.51 -55.65 77.04
N PHE A 563 68.37 -56.84 77.61
CA PHE A 563 69.14 -58.02 77.21
C PHE A 563 68.84 -58.41 75.77
N LEU A 564 67.56 -58.46 75.36
CA LEU A 564 67.13 -58.76 73.99
C LEU A 564 67.58 -57.67 73.00
N ARG A 565 67.50 -56.39 73.39
CA ARG A 565 68.06 -55.27 72.62
C ARG A 565 69.57 -55.40 72.41
N ARG A 566 70.31 -55.90 73.39
CA ARG A 566 71.76 -56.15 73.28
C ARG A 566 72.12 -57.41 72.49
N LEU A 567 71.34 -58.47 72.62
CA LEU A 567 71.63 -59.77 71.99
C LEU A 567 71.31 -59.78 70.50
N MET A 568 70.33 -59.00 70.07
CA MET A 568 69.89 -58.93 68.68
C MET A 568 69.75 -57.47 68.21
N PRO A 569 70.87 -56.72 68.11
CA PRO A 569 70.85 -55.30 67.73
C PRO A 569 70.36 -55.07 66.29
N GLU A 570 70.37 -56.09 65.44
CA GLU A 570 69.93 -56.00 64.03
C GLU A 570 68.42 -56.17 63.85
N VAL A 571 67.71 -56.67 64.87
CA VAL A 571 66.27 -56.91 64.81
C VAL A 571 65.51 -55.61 65.15
N ARG A 572 65.03 -54.91 64.12
CA ARG A 572 64.28 -53.64 64.22
C ARG A 572 62.84 -53.83 64.70
N ILE A 573 62.67 -54.34 65.92
CA ILE A 573 61.36 -54.50 66.56
C ILE A 573 61.25 -53.54 67.73
N ASN A 574 60.07 -52.93 67.92
CA ASN A 574 59.79 -52.19 69.15
C ASN A 574 59.48 -53.17 70.29
N PHE A 575 60.51 -53.51 71.06
CA PHE A 575 60.46 -54.48 72.15
C PHE A 575 59.47 -54.12 73.28
N GLU A 576 58.95 -52.89 73.34
CA GLU A 576 57.93 -52.48 74.31
C GLU A 576 56.53 -53.01 73.97
N LEU A 577 56.26 -53.31 72.69
CA LEU A 577 54.97 -53.83 72.22
C LEU A 577 54.84 -55.35 72.33
N LEU A 578 55.87 -56.03 72.82
CA LEU A 578 55.94 -57.50 72.87
C LEU A 578 54.90 -58.14 73.81
N LEU A 579 54.40 -57.38 74.78
CA LEU A 579 53.40 -57.86 75.75
C LEU A 579 51.96 -57.67 75.25
N SER A 580 51.71 -56.68 74.40
CA SER A 580 50.37 -56.27 73.98
C SER A 580 50.03 -56.69 72.55
N ASP A 581 51.01 -56.75 71.64
CA ASP A 581 50.79 -57.05 70.22
C ASP A 581 51.24 -58.48 69.83
N GLU A 582 50.30 -59.25 69.29
CA GLU A 582 50.50 -60.65 68.89
C GLU A 582 51.39 -60.77 67.64
N GLN A 583 51.34 -59.79 66.73
CA GLN A 583 52.19 -59.80 65.53
C GLN A 583 53.66 -59.62 65.90
N THR A 584 53.94 -58.70 66.83
CA THR A 584 55.28 -58.49 67.38
C THR A 584 55.84 -59.74 68.08
N ARG A 585 54.98 -60.52 68.78
CA ARG A 585 55.37 -61.82 69.37
C ARG A 585 55.68 -62.89 68.33
N ASN A 586 54.92 -62.94 67.24
CA ASN A 586 55.15 -63.89 66.16
C ASN A 586 56.48 -63.61 65.45
N PHE A 587 56.81 -62.34 65.19
CA PHE A 587 58.10 -61.93 64.64
C PHE A 587 59.28 -62.30 65.56
N LEU A 588 59.18 -62.06 66.88
CA LEU A 588 60.22 -62.51 67.82
C LEU A 588 60.27 -64.04 67.90
N GLY A 589 59.12 -64.72 67.86
CA GLY A 589 59.01 -66.18 67.88
C GLY A 589 59.69 -66.85 66.68
N ASP A 590 59.68 -66.20 65.52
CA ASP A 590 60.36 -66.67 64.32
C ASP A 590 61.87 -66.35 64.37
N ALA A 591 62.27 -65.20 64.93
CA ALA A 591 63.67 -64.88 65.19
C ALA A 591 64.32 -65.83 66.24
N ILE A 592 63.58 -66.19 67.30
CA ILE A 592 64.05 -67.12 68.34
C ILE A 592 64.07 -68.57 67.84
N ARG A 593 63.13 -68.98 66.98
CA ARG A 593 63.17 -70.32 66.36
C ARG A 593 64.43 -70.52 65.53
N ASN A 594 64.96 -69.45 64.93
CA ASN A 594 66.24 -69.46 64.23
C ASN A 594 67.48 -69.46 65.17
N LEU A 595 67.32 -69.24 66.48
CA LEU A 595 68.39 -69.20 67.49
C LEU A 595 68.47 -70.45 68.39
N LYS A 596 67.53 -71.41 68.28
CA LYS A 596 67.39 -72.57 69.17
C LYS A 596 68.40 -73.72 68.97
N ASP A 597 69.50 -73.47 68.27
CA ASP A 597 70.58 -74.46 68.04
C ASP A 597 71.80 -74.31 68.98
N ILE A 598 71.81 -73.36 69.92
CA ILE A 598 72.97 -73.15 70.81
C ILE A 598 72.52 -72.85 72.25
N GLN A 599 72.36 -73.88 73.10
CA GLN A 599 72.54 -73.84 74.58
C GLN A 599 72.25 -75.20 75.25
N ARG A 600 73.29 -76.04 75.48
CA ARG A 600 73.29 -77.16 76.44
C ARG A 600 74.73 -77.56 76.84
N LEU A 601 75.44 -76.79 77.66
CA LEU A 601 76.75 -77.21 78.20
C LEU A 601 77.11 -76.53 79.56
N GLN A 602 76.20 -76.52 80.53
CA GLN A 602 76.52 -75.98 81.88
C GLN A 602 76.28 -76.94 83.07
N PRO A 603 75.33 -77.89 83.07
CA PRO A 603 75.14 -78.77 84.25
C PRO A 603 76.13 -79.95 84.36
N MET A 604 76.96 -80.19 83.32
CA MET A 604 77.84 -81.36 83.26
C MET A 604 79.22 -81.15 83.92
N ILE A 605 79.60 -79.91 84.24
CA ILE A 605 80.93 -79.58 84.77
C ILE A 605 80.95 -79.67 86.31
N GLU A 606 79.81 -79.50 86.98
CA GLU A 606 79.74 -79.50 88.45
C GLU A 606 79.62 -80.91 89.07
N ALA A 607 79.16 -81.91 88.30
CA ALA A 607 79.02 -83.29 88.80
C ALA A 607 80.31 -84.12 88.73
N VAL A 608 81.32 -83.69 87.95
CA VAL A 608 82.56 -84.47 87.70
C VAL A 608 83.64 -84.19 88.74
N ASN A 609 83.66 -82.99 89.34
CA ASN A 609 84.67 -82.63 90.35
C ASN A 609 84.44 -83.28 91.72
N ALA A 610 83.24 -83.81 91.98
CA ALA A 610 82.91 -84.46 93.26
C ALA A 610 83.22 -85.98 93.29
N ALA A 611 83.44 -86.63 92.14
CA ALA A 611 83.35 -88.10 92.03
C ALA A 611 84.67 -88.88 92.04
N LEU A 612 85.84 -88.23 92.05
CA LEU A 612 87.13 -88.94 91.89
C LEU A 612 87.97 -89.09 93.16
N ASN A 613 87.33 -88.99 94.33
CA ASN A 613 87.97 -89.27 95.60
C ASN A 613 87.87 -90.79 95.88
N ILE A 614 88.91 -91.61 95.63
CA ILE A 614 89.16 -92.91 96.33
C ILE A 614 90.51 -93.54 95.92
N PRO A 615 91.21 -94.26 96.85
CA PRO A 615 92.66 -94.18 96.99
C PRO A 615 93.41 -95.54 97.05
N LYS A 616 93.01 -96.63 96.36
CA LYS A 616 93.80 -97.90 96.33
C LYS A 616 93.71 -98.67 94.99
N PHE A 617 94.76 -99.45 94.71
CA PHE A 617 95.22 -99.86 93.36
C PHE A 617 94.55 -101.10 92.74
N ASP A 618 93.81 -101.91 93.51
CA ASP A 618 93.19 -103.15 92.98
C ASP A 618 91.85 -102.94 92.27
N ASP A 619 91.21 -101.77 92.41
CA ASP A 619 90.00 -101.36 91.66
C ASP A 619 90.31 -100.80 90.25
N ALA A 620 91.60 -100.57 89.94
CA ALA A 620 92.02 -100.02 88.65
C ALA A 620 91.86 -101.03 87.50
N LYS A 621 91.93 -102.34 87.79
CA LYS A 621 91.86 -103.38 86.76
C LYS A 621 90.42 -103.61 86.25
N ASP A 622 89.44 -103.59 87.14
CA ASP A 622 88.02 -103.68 86.77
C ASP A 622 87.52 -102.37 86.15
N SER A 623 88.05 -101.22 86.60
CA SER A 623 87.81 -99.94 85.96
C SER A 623 88.33 -99.89 84.52
N ILE A 624 89.51 -100.45 84.24
CA ILE A 624 90.07 -100.50 82.87
C ILE A 624 89.23 -101.39 81.95
N GLU A 625 88.69 -102.52 82.44
CA GLU A 625 87.88 -103.42 81.60
C GLU A 625 86.46 -102.86 81.36
N GLN A 626 85.87 -102.20 82.35
CA GLN A 626 84.66 -101.39 82.14
C GLN A 626 84.93 -100.22 81.18
N MET A 627 86.11 -99.58 81.27
CA MET A 627 86.51 -98.49 80.39
C MET A 627 86.67 -98.94 78.93
N LYS A 628 87.08 -100.20 78.65
CA LYS A 628 87.06 -100.76 77.29
C LYS A 628 85.64 -100.97 76.74
N VAL A 629 84.70 -101.44 77.58
CA VAL A 629 83.29 -101.58 77.18
C VAL A 629 82.67 -100.20 76.92
N VAL A 630 83.00 -99.21 77.75
CA VAL A 630 82.59 -97.82 77.57
C VAL A 630 83.22 -97.21 76.31
N MET A 631 84.51 -97.47 76.02
CA MET A 631 85.15 -97.04 74.76
C MET A 631 84.46 -97.62 73.53
N LYS A 632 84.04 -98.90 73.56
CA LYS A 632 83.32 -99.53 72.44
C LYS A 632 81.93 -98.92 72.26
N LYS A 633 81.22 -98.61 73.36
CA LYS A 633 79.94 -97.88 73.31
C LYS A 633 80.12 -96.45 72.79
N LEU A 634 81.19 -95.76 73.19
CA LEU A 634 81.54 -94.42 72.71
C LEU A 634 81.91 -94.43 71.22
N GLN A 635 82.69 -95.40 70.73
CA GLN A 635 82.98 -95.54 69.30
C GLN A 635 81.70 -95.75 68.48
N ASN A 636 80.78 -96.60 68.96
CA ASN A 636 79.49 -96.78 68.31
C ASN A 636 78.61 -95.52 68.37
N HIS A 637 78.67 -94.75 69.46
CA HIS A 637 77.96 -93.48 69.57
C HIS A 637 78.54 -92.42 68.63
N VAL A 638 79.87 -92.33 68.51
CA VAL A 638 80.57 -91.45 67.56
C VAL A 638 80.24 -91.83 66.12
N PHE A 639 80.17 -93.12 65.79
CA PHE A 639 79.75 -93.57 64.46
C PHE A 639 78.30 -93.19 64.16
N ARG A 640 77.37 -93.39 65.11
CA ARG A 640 75.96 -92.95 64.98
C ARG A 640 75.83 -91.43 64.85
N GLN A 641 76.62 -90.66 65.59
CA GLN A 641 76.62 -89.20 65.45
C GLN A 641 77.21 -88.74 64.12
N LYS A 642 78.24 -89.41 63.59
CA LYS A 642 78.75 -89.13 62.23
C LYS A 642 77.71 -89.45 61.14
N GLU A 643 76.96 -90.54 61.29
CA GLU A 643 75.82 -90.88 60.43
C GLU A 643 74.70 -89.83 60.52
N GLN A 644 74.32 -89.41 61.73
CA GLN A 644 73.33 -88.35 61.94
C GLN A 644 73.79 -87.02 61.36
N LYS A 645 75.07 -86.64 61.53
CA LYS A 645 75.64 -85.44 60.92
C LYS A 645 75.59 -85.51 59.39
N LYS A 646 75.89 -86.66 58.78
CA LYS A 646 75.76 -86.84 57.32
C LYS A 646 74.31 -86.71 56.86
N LYS A 647 73.34 -87.27 57.60
CA LYS A 647 71.91 -87.12 57.31
C LYS A 647 71.47 -85.66 57.44
N PHE A 648 71.91 -84.96 58.48
CA PHE A 648 71.61 -83.55 58.69
C PHE A 648 72.19 -82.67 57.58
N ILE A 649 73.44 -82.91 57.14
CA ILE A 649 74.04 -82.19 56.01
C ILE A 649 73.25 -82.43 54.72
N ARG A 650 72.79 -83.66 54.45
CA ARG A 650 71.94 -83.94 53.29
C ARG A 650 70.60 -83.22 53.38
N LEU A 651 69.98 -83.20 54.56
CA LEU A 651 68.71 -82.50 54.79
C LEU A 651 68.87 -80.98 54.65
N SER A 652 69.97 -80.43 55.15
CA SER A 652 70.29 -79.00 55.00
C SER A 652 70.51 -78.61 53.55
N LYS A 653 71.21 -79.44 52.77
CA LYS A 653 71.41 -79.20 51.33
C LYS A 653 70.11 -79.26 50.54
N LEU A 654 69.24 -80.23 50.85
CA LEU A 654 67.92 -80.30 50.24
C LEU A 654 67.08 -79.06 50.57
N LYS A 655 67.10 -78.59 51.82
CA LYS A 655 66.41 -77.34 52.18
C LYS A 655 67.02 -76.10 51.52
N GLU A 656 68.34 -76.07 51.37
CA GLU A 656 69.02 -74.99 50.67
C GLU A 656 68.63 -74.96 49.18
N GLU A 657 68.53 -76.12 48.53
CA GLU A 657 68.01 -76.25 47.17
C GLU A 657 66.52 -75.84 47.08
N GLU A 658 65.68 -76.22 48.05
CA GLU A 658 64.28 -75.78 48.13
C GLU A 658 64.17 -74.25 48.23
N PHE A 659 64.95 -73.61 49.12
CA PHE A 659 64.94 -72.16 49.26
C PHE A 659 65.51 -71.44 48.03
N VAL A 660 66.53 -71.99 47.37
CA VAL A 660 67.06 -71.43 46.12
C VAL A 660 66.00 -71.51 45.00
N ASN A 661 65.26 -72.61 44.92
CA ASN A 661 64.17 -72.74 43.95
C ASN A 661 63.02 -71.77 44.25
N GLU A 662 62.68 -71.58 45.53
CA GLU A 662 61.65 -70.62 45.96
C GLU A 662 62.08 -69.17 45.71
N LEU A 663 63.35 -68.83 45.95
CA LEU A 663 63.92 -67.53 45.58
C LEU A 663 63.89 -67.30 44.06
N HIS A 664 64.24 -68.30 43.26
CA HIS A 664 64.15 -68.18 41.80
C HIS A 664 62.71 -68.03 41.30
N ALA A 665 61.74 -68.69 41.95
CA ALA A 665 60.32 -68.50 41.64
C ALA A 665 59.87 -67.07 41.97
N LEU A 666 60.23 -66.56 43.16
CA LEU A 666 59.94 -65.18 43.57
C LEU A 666 60.63 -64.14 42.68
N GLU A 667 61.89 -64.37 42.27
CA GLU A 667 62.59 -63.52 41.30
C GLU A 667 61.88 -63.53 39.93
N GLY A 668 61.33 -64.66 39.52
CA GLY A 668 60.50 -64.79 38.32
C GLY A 668 59.23 -63.94 38.42
N GLU A 669 58.48 -64.08 39.51
CA GLU A 669 57.26 -63.28 39.77
C GLU A 669 57.56 -61.78 39.85
N THR A 670 58.69 -61.41 40.46
CA THR A 670 59.13 -60.01 40.57
C THR A 670 59.40 -59.43 39.18
N LYS A 671 60.08 -60.18 38.30
CA LYS A 671 60.34 -59.75 36.92
C LYS A 671 59.05 -59.63 36.09
N GLU A 672 58.08 -60.52 36.30
CA GLU A 672 56.78 -60.42 35.64
C GLU A 672 55.99 -59.18 36.11
N LEU A 673 56.02 -58.88 37.42
CA LEU A 673 55.39 -57.68 37.98
C LEU A 673 56.06 -56.41 37.46
N GLU A 674 57.40 -56.36 37.41
CA GLU A 674 58.12 -55.24 36.81
C GLU A 674 57.75 -55.04 35.34
N GLN A 675 57.57 -56.11 34.58
CA GLN A 675 57.13 -56.02 33.19
C GLN A 675 55.71 -55.46 33.09
N LYS A 676 54.77 -55.94 33.92
CA LYS A 676 53.39 -55.42 33.96
C LYS A 676 53.34 -53.94 34.35
N ILE A 677 54.22 -53.50 35.25
CA ILE A 677 54.35 -52.08 35.63
C ILE A 677 54.81 -51.25 34.43
N ARG A 678 55.86 -51.70 33.72
CA ARG A 678 56.34 -51.03 32.50
C ARG A 678 55.25 -50.92 31.44
N ASP A 679 54.52 -52.00 31.19
CA ASP A 679 53.42 -52.01 30.22
C ASP A 679 52.29 -51.04 30.64
N CYS A 680 51.96 -50.97 31.93
CA CYS A 680 50.99 -50.00 32.46
C CYS A 680 51.46 -48.54 32.34
N GLU A 681 52.76 -48.27 32.56
CA GLU A 681 53.33 -46.92 32.39
C GLU A 681 53.30 -46.49 30.92
N GLU A 682 53.56 -47.41 29.99
CA GLU A 682 53.47 -47.15 28.57
C GLU A 682 52.02 -46.86 28.14
N GLN A 683 51.05 -47.66 28.61
CA GLN A 683 49.63 -47.39 28.40
C GLN A 683 49.19 -46.04 28.98
N LYS A 684 49.65 -45.69 30.18
CA LYS A 684 49.39 -44.38 30.79
C LYS A 684 49.93 -43.24 29.93
N SER A 685 51.14 -43.38 29.39
CA SER A 685 51.75 -42.39 28.48
C SER A 685 50.94 -42.24 27.19
N GLN A 686 50.49 -43.36 26.60
CA GLN A 686 49.64 -43.35 25.40
C GLN A 686 48.29 -42.66 25.67
N LEU A 687 47.62 -42.98 26.78
CA LEU A 687 46.36 -42.34 27.18
C LEU A 687 46.54 -40.84 27.46
N GLN A 688 47.66 -40.43 28.08
CA GLN A 688 47.95 -39.01 28.28
C GLN A 688 48.11 -38.25 26.95
N ASN A 689 48.76 -38.85 25.96
CA ASN A 689 48.87 -38.25 24.62
C ASN A 689 47.51 -38.16 23.92
N GLN A 690 46.68 -39.19 24.02
CA GLN A 690 45.32 -39.17 23.46
C GLN A 690 44.44 -38.09 24.13
N ILE A 691 44.52 -37.94 25.45
CA ILE A 691 43.82 -36.86 26.18
C ILE A 691 44.28 -35.50 25.67
N PHE A 692 45.58 -35.30 25.46
CA PHE A 692 46.12 -34.05 24.94
C PHE A 692 45.63 -33.73 23.52
N GLU A 693 45.60 -34.73 22.63
CA GLU A 693 45.08 -34.57 21.27
C GLU A 693 43.58 -34.24 21.27
N ILE A 694 42.78 -34.95 22.07
CA ILE A 694 41.33 -34.68 22.23
C ILE A 694 41.10 -33.27 22.77
N GLN A 695 41.88 -32.83 23.76
CA GLN A 695 41.80 -31.47 24.30
C GLN A 695 42.13 -30.41 23.25
N GLN A 696 43.15 -30.65 22.42
CA GLN A 696 43.51 -29.72 21.35
C GLN A 696 42.41 -29.65 20.28
N GLN A 697 41.83 -30.79 19.91
CA GLN A 697 40.76 -30.87 18.92
C GLN A 697 39.46 -30.25 19.45
N SER A 698 39.12 -30.48 20.72
CA SER A 698 37.98 -29.83 21.38
C SER A 698 38.12 -28.31 21.37
N LYS A 699 39.33 -27.80 21.65
CA LYS A 699 39.60 -26.36 21.62
C LYS A 699 39.48 -25.76 20.22
N GLN A 700 39.98 -26.46 19.20
CA GLN A 700 39.80 -26.03 17.80
C GLN A 700 38.32 -25.98 17.40
N ASN A 701 37.54 -26.98 17.80
CA ASN A 701 36.11 -27.01 17.54
C ASN A 701 35.37 -25.87 18.28
N GLU A 702 35.72 -25.59 19.54
CA GLU A 702 35.18 -24.44 20.28
C GLU A 702 35.50 -23.11 19.59
N ASP A 703 36.74 -22.91 19.15
CA ASP A 703 37.16 -21.71 18.44
C ASP A 703 36.39 -21.56 17.10
N GLU A 704 36.18 -22.66 16.37
CA GLU A 704 35.43 -22.67 15.11
C GLU A 704 33.93 -22.41 15.31
N ILE A 705 33.33 -23.03 16.33
CA ILE A 705 31.94 -22.78 16.72
C ILE A 705 31.76 -21.31 17.14
N THR A 706 32.66 -20.78 17.95
CA THR A 706 32.64 -19.39 18.41
C THR A 706 32.69 -18.44 17.22
N LYS A 707 33.62 -18.68 16.28
CA LYS A 707 33.75 -17.88 15.06
C LYS A 707 32.51 -17.95 14.17
N ASN A 708 31.89 -19.12 14.04
CA ASN A 708 30.65 -19.27 13.27
C ASN A 708 29.48 -18.51 13.90
N TYR A 709 29.35 -18.53 15.23
CA TYR A 709 28.33 -17.76 15.92
C TYR A 709 28.60 -16.26 15.86
N GLU A 710 29.85 -15.80 15.98
CA GLU A 710 30.21 -14.39 15.80
C GLU A 710 29.85 -13.89 14.39
N ASN A 711 30.18 -14.66 13.35
CA ASN A 711 29.80 -14.34 11.98
C ASN A 711 28.27 -14.29 11.82
N ARG A 712 27.56 -15.27 12.40
CA ARG A 712 26.09 -15.32 12.32
C ARG A 712 25.44 -14.14 13.06
N ILE A 713 25.98 -13.74 14.20
CA ILE A 713 25.54 -12.56 14.95
C ILE A 713 25.79 -11.29 14.12
N SER A 714 26.95 -11.18 13.47
CA SER A 714 27.26 -10.06 12.56
C SER A 714 26.27 -9.99 11.39
N ASP A 715 25.96 -11.11 10.74
CA ASP A 715 24.99 -11.17 9.64
C ASP A 715 23.58 -10.80 10.10
N LEU A 716 23.14 -11.33 11.24
CA LEU A 716 21.84 -11.00 11.82
C LEU A 716 21.75 -9.51 12.18
N ASN A 717 22.83 -8.92 12.73
CA ASN A 717 22.88 -7.49 13.01
C ASN A 717 22.80 -6.65 11.74
N SER A 718 23.44 -7.08 10.65
CA SER A 718 23.30 -6.43 9.34
C SER A 718 21.85 -6.47 8.85
N GLN A 719 21.20 -7.64 8.93
CA GLN A 719 19.79 -7.80 8.54
C GLN A 719 18.85 -6.95 9.41
N VAL A 720 19.09 -6.89 10.72
CA VAL A 720 18.32 -6.03 11.64
C VAL A 720 18.47 -4.56 11.26
N ASN A 721 19.68 -4.10 10.93
CA ASN A 721 19.91 -2.72 10.50
C ASN A 721 19.20 -2.40 9.17
N GLU A 722 19.19 -3.34 8.22
CA GLU A 722 18.48 -3.20 6.95
C GLU A 722 16.96 -3.13 7.15
N LEU A 723 16.41 -4.01 7.99
CA LEU A 723 15.00 -3.97 8.38
C LEU A 723 14.64 -2.67 9.10
N GLN A 724 15.52 -2.13 9.96
CA GLN A 724 15.32 -0.83 10.60
C GLN A 724 15.28 0.32 9.59
N LEU A 725 16.09 0.27 8.52
CA LEU A 725 16.05 1.24 7.43
C LEU A 725 14.73 1.14 6.66
N GLN A 726 14.29 -0.07 6.32
CA GLN A 726 12.99 -0.30 5.66
C GLN A 726 11.82 0.20 6.52
N ILE A 727 11.86 -0.01 7.84
CA ILE A 727 10.85 0.53 8.76
C ILE A 727 10.82 2.07 8.74
N LYS A 728 11.98 2.73 8.64
CA LYS A 728 12.03 4.20 8.51
C LYS A 728 11.42 4.65 7.19
N GLU A 729 11.69 3.96 6.08
CA GLU A 729 11.07 4.25 4.78
C GLU A 729 9.55 4.06 4.82
N ILE A 730 9.06 2.97 5.42
CA ILE A 730 7.62 2.73 5.61
C ILE A 730 6.97 3.89 6.38
N LYS A 731 7.59 4.38 7.46
CA LYS A 731 7.08 5.54 8.20
C LYS A 731 7.01 6.80 7.34
N THR A 732 8.01 7.07 6.50
CA THR A 732 7.95 8.22 5.57
C THR A 732 6.84 8.05 4.54
N LEU A 733 6.61 6.82 4.07
CA LEU A 733 5.51 6.52 3.15
C LEU A 733 4.15 6.70 3.85
N GLU A 734 3.98 6.27 5.10
CA GLU A 734 2.76 6.51 5.90
C GLU A 734 2.45 8.00 6.08
N GLU A 735 3.48 8.82 6.31
CA GLU A 735 3.34 10.28 6.35
C GLU A 735 2.89 10.85 4.99
N THR A 736 3.44 10.35 3.87
CA THR A 736 3.00 10.77 2.54
C THR A 736 1.57 10.33 2.22
N ILE A 737 1.18 9.11 2.60
CA ILE A 737 -0.19 8.61 2.47
C ILE A 737 -1.14 9.47 3.30
N SER A 738 -0.75 9.85 4.51
CA SER A 738 -1.55 10.75 5.36
C SER A 738 -1.74 12.13 4.73
N LYS A 739 -0.70 12.70 4.10
CA LYS A 739 -0.80 13.97 3.35
C LYS A 739 -1.70 13.84 2.13
N LEU A 740 -1.59 12.74 1.38
CA LEU A 740 -2.43 12.46 0.21
C LEU A 740 -3.90 12.24 0.61
N ASN A 741 -4.18 11.55 1.71
CA ASN A 741 -5.53 11.36 2.22
C ASN A 741 -6.18 12.70 2.62
N ARG A 742 -5.45 13.58 3.32
CA ARG A 742 -5.93 14.94 3.59
C ARG A 742 -6.21 15.72 2.30
N ARG A 743 -5.35 15.59 1.28
CA ARG A 743 -5.59 16.24 -0.01
C ARG A 743 -6.81 15.68 -0.73
N ARG A 744 -7.02 14.36 -0.65
CA ARG A 744 -8.20 13.69 -1.20
C ARG A 744 -9.48 14.21 -0.55
N GLU A 745 -9.49 14.32 0.77
CA GLU A 745 -10.63 14.84 1.55
C GLU A 745 -10.97 16.29 1.16
N ILE A 746 -9.96 17.15 1.04
CA ILE A 746 -10.14 18.54 0.56
C ILE A 746 -10.76 18.57 -0.85
N LEU A 747 -10.28 17.71 -1.76
CA LEU A 747 -10.80 17.64 -3.13
C LEU A 747 -12.22 17.05 -3.18
N GLU A 748 -12.53 16.06 -2.35
CA GLU A 748 -13.89 15.50 -2.23
C GLU A 748 -14.88 16.57 -1.74
N ASP A 749 -14.49 17.40 -0.78
CA ASP A 749 -15.31 18.50 -0.30
C ASP A 749 -15.44 19.62 -1.34
N GLU A 750 -14.39 19.91 -2.11
CA GLU A 750 -14.45 20.85 -3.24
C GLU A 750 -15.40 20.33 -4.35
N ILE A 751 -15.36 19.02 -4.65
CA ILE A 751 -16.28 18.38 -5.60
C ILE A 751 -17.72 18.47 -5.09
N LYS A 752 -17.98 18.19 -3.81
CA LYS A 752 -19.32 18.33 -3.22
C LYS A 752 -19.82 19.77 -3.32
N LEU A 753 -18.98 20.75 -3.02
CA LEU A 753 -19.32 22.17 -3.12
C LEU A 753 -19.65 22.56 -4.57
N ARG A 754 -18.82 22.13 -5.54
CA ARG A 754 -19.07 22.35 -6.97
C ARG A 754 -20.35 21.68 -7.45
N HIS A 755 -20.65 20.49 -6.95
CA HIS A 755 -21.88 19.78 -7.28
C HIS A 755 -23.11 20.52 -6.76
N SER A 756 -23.08 20.98 -5.51
CA SER A 756 -24.15 21.80 -4.92
C SER A 756 -24.35 23.12 -5.68
N GLN A 757 -23.27 23.79 -6.09
CA GLN A 757 -23.34 24.99 -6.94
C GLN A 757 -23.96 24.69 -8.31
N ALA A 758 -23.55 23.59 -8.95
CA ALA A 758 -24.11 23.17 -10.23
C ALA A 758 -25.62 22.86 -10.13
N GLU A 759 -26.06 22.20 -9.04
CA GLU A 759 -27.48 21.96 -8.79
C GLU A 759 -28.28 23.25 -8.58
N GLU A 760 -27.73 24.23 -7.85
CA GLU A 760 -28.36 25.53 -7.69
C GLU A 760 -28.46 26.29 -9.01
N ASP A 761 -27.40 26.27 -9.81
CA ASP A 761 -27.40 26.92 -11.11
C ASP A 761 -28.34 26.20 -12.08
N GLU A 762 -28.42 24.88 -12.06
CA GLU A 762 -29.42 24.11 -12.82
C GLU A 762 -30.85 24.48 -12.39
N LYS A 763 -31.11 24.65 -11.09
CA LYS A 763 -32.41 25.14 -10.58
C LYS A 763 -32.70 26.55 -11.10
N LYS A 764 -31.73 27.47 -11.06
CA LYS A 764 -31.87 28.83 -11.60
C LYS A 764 -32.12 28.81 -13.11
N PHE A 765 -31.42 27.96 -13.86
CA PHE A 765 -31.61 27.78 -15.30
C PHE A 765 -33.00 27.20 -15.62
N LYS A 766 -33.44 26.15 -14.92
CA LYS A 766 -34.78 25.60 -15.06
C LYS A 766 -35.86 26.65 -14.77
N GLN A 767 -35.65 27.46 -13.74
CA GLN A 767 -36.56 28.56 -13.41
C GLN A 767 -36.59 29.64 -14.49
N ARG A 768 -35.42 30.03 -15.05
CA ARG A 768 -35.34 30.96 -16.18
C ARG A 768 -36.04 30.41 -17.43
N ILE A 769 -35.77 29.15 -17.79
CA ILE A 769 -36.43 28.48 -18.91
C ILE A 769 -37.95 28.46 -18.71
N LYS A 770 -38.42 28.17 -17.49
CA LYS A 770 -39.85 28.22 -17.18
C LYS A 770 -40.42 29.63 -17.37
N THR A 771 -39.76 30.66 -16.83
CA THR A 771 -40.23 32.05 -16.99
C THR A 771 -40.18 32.55 -18.44
N GLU A 772 -39.19 32.14 -19.23
CA GLU A 772 -39.15 32.47 -20.66
C GLU A 772 -40.21 31.71 -21.44
N LYS A 773 -40.43 30.44 -21.14
CA LYS A 773 -41.50 29.65 -21.74
C LYS A 773 -42.87 30.27 -21.46
N ASP A 774 -43.13 30.67 -20.21
CA ASP A 774 -44.39 31.35 -19.85
C ASP A 774 -44.55 32.68 -20.60
N LYS A 775 -43.46 33.45 -20.82
CA LYS A 775 -43.48 34.67 -21.64
C LYS A 775 -43.74 34.37 -23.13
N TYR A 776 -43.11 33.33 -23.67
CA TYR A 776 -43.34 32.88 -25.05
C TYR A 776 -44.77 32.41 -25.25
N ASP A 777 -45.33 31.67 -24.29
CA ASP A 777 -46.71 31.21 -24.32
C ASP A 777 -47.68 32.41 -24.26
N GLN A 778 -47.44 33.40 -23.39
CA GLN A 778 -48.22 34.65 -23.34
C GLN A 778 -48.13 35.45 -24.65
N MET A 779 -46.93 35.60 -25.22
CA MET A 779 -46.72 36.26 -26.52
C MET A 779 -47.45 35.52 -27.65
N THR A 780 -47.38 34.19 -27.66
CA THR A 780 -48.06 33.35 -28.64
C THR A 780 -49.57 33.47 -28.51
N GLU A 781 -50.09 33.52 -27.28
CA GLU A 781 -51.51 33.70 -27.01
C GLU A 781 -51.99 35.10 -27.40
N GLN A 782 -51.21 36.14 -27.13
CA GLN A 782 -51.50 37.50 -27.59
C GLN A 782 -51.49 37.59 -29.12
N THR A 783 -50.54 36.95 -29.78
CA THR A 783 -50.47 36.89 -31.25
C THR A 783 -51.66 36.12 -31.84
N ARG A 784 -52.10 35.02 -31.19
CA ARG A 784 -53.32 34.30 -31.58
C ARG A 784 -54.56 35.16 -31.43
N LYS A 785 -54.69 35.94 -30.34
CA LYS A 785 -55.80 36.89 -30.15
C LYS A 785 -55.80 37.96 -31.25
N GLN A 786 -54.66 38.56 -31.54
CA GLN A 786 -54.52 39.53 -32.63
C GLN A 786 -54.83 38.91 -34.00
N MET A 787 -54.37 37.68 -34.27
CA MET A 787 -54.74 36.97 -35.50
C MET A 787 -56.24 36.69 -35.59
N ALA A 788 -56.88 36.29 -34.48
CA ALA A 788 -58.32 36.04 -34.45
C ALA A 788 -59.11 37.34 -34.69
N GLU A 789 -58.69 38.46 -34.08
CA GLU A 789 -59.26 39.79 -34.32
C GLU A 789 -59.07 40.24 -35.78
N LEU A 790 -57.89 40.06 -36.35
CA LEU A 790 -57.63 40.36 -37.76
C LEU A 790 -58.45 39.46 -38.69
N GLN A 791 -58.59 38.18 -38.39
CA GLN A 791 -59.45 37.27 -39.16
C GLN A 791 -60.93 37.67 -39.06
N ALA A 792 -61.41 38.07 -37.89
CA ALA A 792 -62.76 38.60 -37.72
C ALA A 792 -62.97 39.88 -38.56
N LYS A 793 -61.99 40.79 -38.53
CA LYS A 793 -62.03 42.03 -39.32
C LYS A 793 -61.95 41.78 -40.83
N ILE A 794 -61.18 40.78 -41.26
CA ILE A 794 -61.16 40.32 -42.65
C ILE A 794 -62.53 39.77 -43.05
N ARG A 795 -63.18 38.97 -42.20
CA ARG A 795 -64.55 38.48 -42.46
C ARG A 795 -65.56 39.63 -42.57
N GLU A 796 -65.54 40.59 -41.64
CA GLU A 796 -66.40 41.78 -41.69
C GLU A 796 -66.18 42.61 -42.96
N LEU A 797 -64.92 42.84 -43.34
CA LEU A 797 -64.58 43.54 -44.58
C LEU A 797 -65.02 42.75 -45.82
N SER A 798 -64.94 41.42 -45.79
CA SER A 798 -65.36 40.57 -46.91
C SER A 798 -66.87 40.56 -47.06
N GLU A 799 -67.62 40.51 -45.95
CA GLU A 799 -69.07 40.70 -45.94
C GLU A 799 -69.47 42.10 -46.42
N MET A 800 -68.75 43.14 -45.98
CA MET A 800 -69.00 44.51 -46.44
C MET A 800 -68.73 44.65 -47.95
N ASN A 801 -67.65 44.05 -48.43
CA ASN A 801 -67.31 44.06 -49.86
C ASN A 801 -68.37 43.32 -50.68
N SER A 802 -68.84 42.16 -50.20
CA SER A 802 -69.95 41.43 -50.83
C SER A 802 -71.26 42.24 -50.85
N ARG A 803 -71.56 42.99 -49.79
CA ARG A 803 -72.72 43.91 -49.78
C ARG A 803 -72.55 45.05 -50.79
N VAL A 804 -71.35 45.62 -50.88
CA VAL A 804 -71.05 46.68 -51.84
C VAL A 804 -71.16 46.15 -53.28
N GLU A 805 -70.61 44.97 -53.56
CA GLU A 805 -70.77 44.28 -54.85
C GLU A 805 -72.24 44.06 -55.19
N ALA A 806 -73.04 43.52 -54.26
CA ALA A 806 -74.48 43.35 -54.46
C ALA A 806 -75.20 44.68 -54.72
N THR A 807 -74.86 45.76 -54.00
CA THR A 807 -75.44 47.09 -54.29
C THR A 807 -74.99 47.64 -55.64
N ASN A 808 -73.76 47.35 -56.06
CA ASN A 808 -73.23 47.79 -57.35
C ASN A 808 -73.91 47.04 -58.50
N ASP A 809 -74.21 45.75 -58.32
CA ASP A 809 -75.01 44.97 -59.27
C ASP A 809 -76.43 45.52 -59.40
N ILE A 810 -77.07 45.89 -58.28
CA ILE A 810 -78.40 46.53 -58.27
C ILE A 810 -78.34 47.89 -59.00
N LEU A 811 -77.33 48.71 -58.73
CA LEU A 811 -77.16 50.01 -59.39
C LEU A 811 -76.87 49.84 -60.89
N THR A 812 -76.11 48.82 -61.26
CA THR A 812 -75.83 48.48 -62.66
C THR A 812 -77.11 48.03 -63.38
N ALA A 813 -77.93 47.19 -62.74
CA ALA A 813 -79.24 46.80 -63.26
C ALA A 813 -80.17 48.02 -63.43
N ASN A 814 -80.24 48.91 -62.45
CA ASN A 814 -81.01 50.15 -62.52
C ASN A 814 -80.50 51.08 -63.63
N ASN A 815 -79.18 51.22 -63.81
CA ASN A 815 -78.61 52.00 -64.90
C ASN A 815 -78.96 51.41 -66.26
N ASN A 816 -78.96 50.08 -66.40
CA ASN A 816 -79.40 49.41 -67.62
C ASN A 816 -80.89 49.64 -67.88
N GLU A 817 -81.74 49.60 -66.85
CA GLU A 817 -83.17 49.90 -66.96
C GLU A 817 -83.41 51.37 -67.39
N MET A 818 -82.70 52.31 -66.76
CA MET A 818 -82.77 53.73 -67.11
C MET A 818 -82.28 53.97 -68.54
N THR A 819 -81.21 53.28 -68.97
CA THR A 819 -80.72 53.34 -70.35
C THR A 819 -81.75 52.84 -71.35
N LEU A 820 -82.43 51.73 -71.05
CA LEU A 820 -83.55 51.22 -71.86
C LEU A 820 -84.73 52.20 -71.89
N ARG A 821 -84.99 52.90 -70.78
CA ARG A 821 -86.04 53.92 -70.71
C ARG A 821 -85.69 55.15 -71.52
N ILE A 822 -84.44 55.58 -71.51
CA ILE A 822 -83.91 56.65 -72.38
C ILE A 822 -84.07 56.25 -73.84
N GLN A 823 -83.63 55.06 -74.24
CA GLN A 823 -83.80 54.57 -75.61
C GLN A 823 -85.26 54.51 -76.05
N LYS A 824 -86.18 54.08 -75.18
CA LYS A 824 -87.63 54.10 -75.46
C LYS A 824 -88.16 55.52 -75.66
N LEU A 825 -87.70 56.48 -74.85
CA LEU A 825 -88.08 57.89 -74.99
C LEU A 825 -87.48 58.51 -76.25
N GLU A 826 -86.23 58.22 -76.58
CA GLU A 826 -85.57 58.66 -77.83
C GLU A 826 -86.30 58.13 -79.06
N THR A 827 -86.70 56.85 -79.04
CA THR A 827 -87.49 56.25 -80.13
C THR A 827 -88.84 56.93 -80.29
N ARG A 828 -89.54 57.21 -79.16
CA ARG A 828 -90.80 57.97 -79.19
C ARG A 828 -90.60 59.40 -79.71
N ASN A 829 -89.54 60.07 -79.27
CA ASN A 829 -89.25 61.44 -79.70
C ASN A 829 -88.96 61.48 -81.20
N THR A 830 -88.22 60.50 -81.72
CA THR A 830 -87.96 60.36 -83.16
C THR A 830 -89.25 60.10 -83.95
N ALA A 831 -90.16 59.28 -83.42
CA ALA A 831 -91.47 59.06 -84.03
C ALA A 831 -92.31 60.35 -84.07
N ILE A 832 -92.38 61.09 -82.96
CA ILE A 832 -93.08 62.39 -82.88
C ILE A 832 -92.47 63.39 -83.86
N GLN A 833 -91.14 63.46 -83.94
CA GLN A 833 -90.44 64.35 -84.88
C GLN A 833 -90.80 64.01 -86.33
N SER A 834 -90.87 62.72 -86.66
CA SER A 834 -91.25 62.26 -88.01
C SER A 834 -92.71 62.55 -88.36
N GLU A 835 -93.60 62.50 -87.36
CA GLU A 835 -95.02 62.87 -87.50
C GLU A 835 -95.17 64.38 -87.70
N PHE A 836 -94.43 65.19 -86.93
CA PHE A 836 -94.38 66.64 -87.09
C PHE A 836 -93.85 67.06 -88.47
N ASP A 837 -92.81 66.40 -88.98
CA ASP A 837 -92.29 66.65 -90.32
C ASP A 837 -93.29 66.27 -91.42
N ARG A 838 -94.09 65.22 -91.19
CA ARG A 838 -95.16 64.80 -92.11
C ARG A 838 -96.28 65.83 -92.15
N ASP A 839 -96.70 66.33 -90.98
CA ASP A 839 -97.73 67.37 -90.86
C ASP A 839 -97.25 68.70 -91.44
N LYS A 840 -95.99 69.07 -91.19
CA LYS A 840 -95.35 70.23 -91.81
C LYS A 840 -95.41 70.16 -93.34
N LYS A 841 -95.01 69.03 -93.93
CA LYS A 841 -95.09 68.82 -95.39
C LYS A 841 -96.52 68.86 -95.92
N SER A 842 -97.48 68.30 -95.17
CA SER A 842 -98.91 68.35 -95.52
C SER A 842 -99.43 69.79 -95.54
N LEU A 843 -99.08 70.58 -94.53
CA LEU A 843 -99.43 72.00 -94.44
C LEU A 843 -98.75 72.83 -95.53
N GLU A 844 -97.46 72.62 -95.80
CA GLU A 844 -96.74 73.26 -96.90
C GLU A 844 -97.38 72.94 -98.26
N SER A 845 -97.81 71.69 -98.48
CA SER A 845 -98.54 71.29 -99.68
C SER A 845 -99.91 71.98 -99.79
N GLN A 846 -100.65 72.12 -98.69
CA GLN A 846 -101.93 72.86 -98.69
C GLN A 846 -101.74 74.35 -98.99
N PHE A 847 -100.73 74.98 -98.40
CA PHE A 847 -100.42 76.40 -98.67
C PHE A 847 -99.99 76.61 -100.11
N THR A 848 -99.16 75.73 -100.65
CA THR A 848 -98.74 75.78 -102.06
C THR A 848 -99.93 75.63 -103.00
N ALA A 849 -100.85 74.70 -102.72
CA ALA A 849 -102.07 74.53 -103.51
C ALA A 849 -102.98 75.78 -103.47
N LYS A 850 -103.13 76.42 -102.30
CA LYS A 850 -103.88 77.68 -102.17
C LYS A 850 -103.23 78.84 -102.93
N MET A 851 -101.90 78.93 -102.89
CA MET A 851 -101.12 79.91 -103.67
C MET A 851 -101.35 79.75 -105.18
N VAL A 852 -101.20 78.53 -105.69
CA VAL A 852 -101.42 78.23 -107.12
C VAL A 852 -102.86 78.52 -107.55
N PHE A 853 -103.84 78.20 -106.69
CA PHE A 853 -105.24 78.53 -106.95
C PHE A 853 -105.45 80.05 -107.07
N ALA A 854 -104.90 80.84 -106.13
CA ALA A 854 -104.99 82.30 -106.17
C ALA A 854 -104.28 82.90 -107.39
N GLU A 855 -103.08 82.41 -107.75
CA GLU A 855 -102.37 82.84 -108.97
C GLU A 855 -103.19 82.58 -110.24
N THR A 856 -103.85 81.42 -110.32
CA THR A 856 -104.70 81.06 -111.46
C THR A 856 -105.92 81.98 -111.56
N GLU A 857 -106.54 82.32 -110.42
CA GLU A 857 -107.66 83.26 -110.37
C GLU A 857 -107.24 84.67 -110.81
N PHE A 858 -106.10 85.17 -110.34
CA PHE A 858 -105.58 86.48 -110.75
C PHE A 858 -105.22 86.53 -112.24
N LYS A 859 -104.62 85.47 -112.79
CA LYS A 859 -104.34 85.37 -114.23
C LYS A 859 -105.62 85.47 -115.06
N SER A 860 -106.66 84.75 -114.67
CA SER A 860 -107.95 84.79 -115.37
C SER A 860 -108.58 86.17 -115.35
N ARG A 861 -108.51 86.90 -114.22
CA ARG A 861 -108.99 88.29 -114.13
C ARG A 861 -108.19 89.27 -114.99
N ILE A 862 -106.88 89.06 -115.12
CA ILE A 862 -106.02 89.89 -115.99
C ILE A 862 -106.40 89.70 -117.47
N GLU A 863 -106.58 88.45 -117.90
CA GLU A 863 -107.00 88.13 -119.28
C GLU A 863 -108.37 88.74 -119.61
N GLU A 864 -109.32 88.68 -118.69
CA GLU A 864 -110.64 89.31 -118.86
C GLU A 864 -110.54 90.84 -119.02
N LYS A 865 -109.68 91.50 -118.22
CA LYS A 865 -109.48 92.95 -118.31
C LYS A 865 -108.76 93.37 -119.59
N GLN A 866 -107.83 92.57 -120.07
CA GLN A 866 -107.16 92.80 -121.35
C GLN A 866 -108.17 92.79 -122.52
N LEU A 867 -109.09 91.82 -122.52
CA LEU A 867 -110.15 91.70 -123.52
C LEU A 867 -111.09 92.92 -123.50
N GLN A 868 -111.44 93.42 -122.30
CA GLN A 868 -112.27 94.63 -122.16
C GLN A 868 -111.58 95.88 -122.74
N ILE A 869 -110.27 96.03 -122.54
CA ILE A 869 -109.50 97.17 -123.07
C ILE A 869 -109.49 97.16 -124.61
N ASP A 870 -109.30 96.00 -125.23
CA ASP A 870 -109.24 95.89 -126.69
C ASP A 870 -110.60 96.20 -127.34
N VAL A 871 -111.71 95.81 -126.70
CA VAL A 871 -113.06 96.20 -127.15
C VAL A 871 -113.27 97.71 -127.08
N ILE A 872 -112.77 98.38 -126.04
CA ILE A 872 -112.89 99.84 -125.87
C ILE A 872 -112.03 100.58 -126.90
N LYS A 873 -110.78 100.16 -127.14
CA LYS A 873 -109.90 100.76 -128.16
C LYS A 873 -110.56 100.78 -129.54
N LYS A 874 -111.13 99.66 -129.95
CA LYS A 874 -111.81 99.53 -131.25
C LYS A 874 -113.00 100.48 -131.40
N ARG A 875 -113.80 100.65 -130.34
CA ARG A 875 -114.92 101.63 -130.31
C ARG A 875 -114.44 103.08 -130.39
N LEU A 876 -113.33 103.41 -129.75
CA LEU A 876 -112.78 104.77 -129.75
C LEU A 876 -112.30 105.19 -131.15
N VAL A 877 -111.59 104.28 -131.83
CA VAL A 877 -111.11 104.47 -133.21
C VAL A 877 -112.28 104.66 -134.16
N GLU A 878 -113.33 103.84 -134.05
CA GLU A 878 -114.56 104.00 -134.85
C GLU A 878 -115.29 105.33 -134.61
N SER A 879 -115.38 105.78 -133.35
CA SER A 879 -116.07 107.03 -132.98
C SER A 879 -115.37 108.28 -133.55
N ILE A 880 -114.04 108.32 -133.46
CA ILE A 880 -113.23 109.44 -133.95
C ILE A 880 -113.21 109.46 -135.48
N SER A 881 -113.13 108.29 -136.12
CA SER A 881 -113.24 108.14 -137.58
C SER A 881 -114.55 108.72 -138.11
N ARG A 882 -115.69 108.48 -137.43
CA ARG A 882 -116.98 109.07 -137.81
C ARG A 882 -117.04 110.58 -137.60
N SER A 883 -116.64 111.05 -136.41
CA SER A 883 -116.84 112.44 -135.99
C SER A 883 -116.01 113.45 -136.76
N PHE A 884 -114.84 113.04 -137.26
CA PHE A 884 -113.89 113.92 -137.96
C PHE A 884 -113.74 113.61 -139.45
N SER A 885 -114.61 112.75 -140.00
CA SER A 885 -114.58 112.35 -141.41
C SER A 885 -114.60 113.53 -142.40
N SER A 886 -115.30 114.62 -142.07
CA SER A 886 -115.35 115.85 -142.87
C SER A 886 -114.04 116.64 -142.90
N TYR A 887 -113.18 116.46 -141.90
CA TYR A 887 -111.90 117.17 -141.78
C TYR A 887 -110.71 116.34 -142.30
N LEU A 888 -110.91 115.05 -142.57
CA LEU A 888 -109.87 114.10 -142.96
C LEU A 888 -109.75 113.88 -144.48
N ASP A 889 -110.44 114.67 -145.32
CA ASP A 889 -110.37 114.65 -146.81
C ASP A 889 -110.36 113.23 -147.42
N GLY A 890 -111.19 112.33 -146.90
CA GLY A 890 -111.34 110.96 -147.42
C GLY A 890 -110.38 109.90 -146.86
N LEU A 891 -109.55 110.20 -145.85
CA LEU A 891 -108.74 109.19 -145.16
C LEU A 891 -109.59 108.23 -144.31
N ARG A 892 -109.45 106.91 -144.50
CA ARG A 892 -110.09 105.88 -143.67
C ARG A 892 -109.24 105.63 -142.41
N VAL A 893 -109.78 105.95 -141.22
CA VAL A 893 -109.04 105.79 -139.96
C VAL A 893 -109.23 104.38 -139.38
N ASP A 894 -108.13 103.66 -139.16
CA ASP A 894 -108.03 102.37 -138.48
C ASP A 894 -106.95 102.40 -137.37
N GLU A 895 -106.83 101.34 -136.56
CA GLU A 895 -105.92 101.32 -135.40
C GLU A 895 -104.45 101.59 -135.76
N ASN A 896 -104.02 101.23 -136.96
CA ASN A 896 -102.63 101.37 -137.37
C ASN A 896 -102.30 102.76 -137.92
N ASN A 897 -103.31 103.53 -138.34
CA ASN A 897 -103.14 104.88 -138.88
C ASN A 897 -103.79 105.98 -138.02
N PHE A 898 -104.35 105.61 -136.86
CA PHE A 898 -105.06 106.49 -135.94
C PHE A 898 -104.22 107.69 -135.47
N GLU A 899 -102.96 107.45 -135.09
CA GLU A 899 -102.00 108.49 -134.71
C GLU A 899 -101.74 109.48 -135.88
N GLY A 900 -101.65 108.96 -137.10
CA GLY A 900 -101.48 109.75 -138.31
C GLY A 900 -102.71 110.61 -138.63
N ALA A 901 -103.91 110.07 -138.44
CA ALA A 901 -105.16 110.82 -138.61
C ALA A 901 -105.29 111.98 -137.60
N LEU A 902 -104.89 111.75 -136.34
CA LEU A 902 -104.86 112.81 -135.32
C LEU A 902 -103.85 113.91 -135.66
N GLN A 903 -102.69 113.58 -136.22
CA GLN A 903 -101.71 114.58 -136.66
C GLN A 903 -102.23 115.44 -137.82
N VAL A 904 -103.00 114.87 -138.76
CA VAL A 904 -103.63 115.64 -139.85
C VAL A 904 -104.68 116.60 -139.30
N LEU A 905 -105.53 116.14 -138.37
CA LEU A 905 -106.51 116.99 -137.68
C LEU A 905 -105.84 118.12 -136.93
N ARG A 906 -104.76 117.82 -136.21
CA ARG A 906 -103.98 118.82 -135.48
C ARG A 906 -103.43 119.90 -136.41
N ARG A 907 -102.84 119.55 -137.55
CA ARG A 907 -102.34 120.53 -138.52
C ARG A 907 -103.45 121.42 -139.07
N LYS A 908 -104.63 120.87 -139.38
CA LYS A 908 -105.78 121.66 -139.86
C LYS A 908 -106.29 122.63 -138.79
N LEU A 909 -106.43 122.17 -137.54
CA LEU A 909 -106.81 123.02 -136.41
C LEU A 909 -105.78 124.13 -136.15
N ASP A 910 -104.48 123.82 -136.18
CA ASP A 910 -103.42 124.82 -136.02
C ASP A 910 -103.45 125.88 -137.13
N THR A 911 -103.81 125.49 -138.36
CA THR A 911 -103.99 126.43 -139.49
C THR A 911 -105.19 127.35 -139.27
N ILE A 912 -106.28 126.82 -138.70
CA ILE A 912 -107.48 127.60 -138.32
C ILE A 912 -107.13 128.58 -137.20
N PHE A 913 -106.44 128.12 -136.15
CA PHE A 913 -106.01 128.96 -135.04
C PHE A 913 -105.02 130.05 -135.48
N GLN A 914 -104.11 129.76 -136.40
CA GLN A 914 -103.23 130.79 -136.99
C GLN A 914 -104.00 131.83 -137.81
N ARG A 915 -105.01 131.42 -138.59
CA ARG A 915 -105.88 132.37 -139.30
C ARG A 915 -106.65 133.26 -138.33
N GLU A 916 -107.22 132.70 -137.27
CA GLU A 916 -107.92 133.46 -136.23
C GLU A 916 -106.98 134.43 -135.51
N SER A 917 -105.79 133.97 -135.12
CA SER A 917 -104.76 134.79 -134.49
C SER A 917 -104.38 135.98 -135.38
N ASN A 918 -104.12 135.74 -136.67
CA ASN A 918 -103.82 136.79 -137.64
C ASN A 918 -104.95 137.81 -137.82
N ILE A 919 -106.22 137.37 -137.77
CA ILE A 919 -107.38 138.28 -137.79
C ILE A 919 -107.38 139.14 -136.52
N ARG A 920 -107.18 138.55 -135.34
CA ARG A 920 -107.13 139.29 -134.07
C ARG A 920 -105.99 140.31 -134.03
N THR A 921 -104.82 140.00 -134.60
CA THR A 921 -103.70 140.95 -134.68
C THR A 921 -103.95 142.11 -135.63
N ARG A 922 -104.58 141.86 -136.79
CA ARG A 922 -104.89 142.91 -137.78
C ARG A 922 -105.93 143.91 -137.30
N PHE A 923 -106.83 143.51 -136.42
CA PHE A 923 -107.89 144.37 -135.88
C PHE A 923 -107.65 144.86 -134.45
N GLN A 924 -106.47 144.59 -133.87
CA GLN A 924 -106.08 144.96 -132.49
C GLN A 924 -107.16 144.56 -131.46
N LEU A 925 -107.68 143.34 -131.58
CA LEU A 925 -108.76 142.85 -130.72
C LEU A 925 -108.21 142.14 -129.49
N ASP A 926 -108.80 142.42 -128.33
CA ASP A 926 -108.44 141.78 -127.06
C ASP A 926 -108.69 140.25 -127.15
N PRO A 927 -107.74 139.42 -126.67
CA PRO A 927 -107.87 137.96 -126.68
C PRO A 927 -109.08 137.37 -125.94
N ARG A 928 -109.80 138.13 -125.09
CA ARG A 928 -111.02 137.65 -124.42
C ARG A 928 -112.33 138.09 -125.07
N GLN A 929 -112.28 138.84 -126.17
CA GLN A 929 -113.48 139.35 -126.83
C GLN A 929 -113.94 138.40 -127.96
N PRO A 930 -115.21 137.96 -127.98
CA PRO A 930 -115.75 137.15 -129.07
C PRO A 930 -115.78 137.96 -130.38
N LEU A 931 -115.36 137.31 -131.48
CA LEU A 931 -115.05 137.95 -132.76
C LEU A 931 -116.25 138.72 -133.36
N ASP A 932 -117.47 138.28 -133.05
CA ASP A 932 -118.72 138.83 -133.58
C ASP A 932 -119.06 140.20 -132.97
N GLU A 933 -118.62 140.48 -131.75
CA GLU A 933 -118.93 141.72 -131.02
C GLU A 933 -117.95 142.86 -131.38
N ALA A 934 -116.70 142.49 -131.72
CA ALA A 934 -115.65 143.39 -132.18
C ALA A 934 -115.92 143.99 -133.59
N LEU A 935 -116.54 143.22 -134.48
CA LEU A 935 -116.88 143.66 -135.83
C LEU A 935 -118.03 144.70 -135.83
N ALA A 936 -118.93 144.67 -134.85
CA ALA A 936 -120.04 145.63 -134.75
C ALA A 936 -119.59 147.05 -134.31
N ALA A 937 -118.52 147.17 -133.51
CA ALA A 937 -118.01 148.46 -133.02
C ALA A 937 -117.20 149.26 -134.08
N ILE A 938 -116.61 148.58 -135.07
CA ILE A 938 -115.83 149.22 -136.15
C ILE A 938 -116.75 149.84 -137.22
N VAL A 939 -117.99 149.37 -137.36
CA VAL A 939 -118.95 149.90 -138.35
C VAL A 939 -119.61 151.22 -137.91
N SER A 940 -119.66 151.55 -136.61
CA SER A 940 -120.35 152.77 -136.12
C SER A 940 -119.48 154.04 -136.00
N LYS A 941 -118.15 153.96 -136.22
CA LYS A 941 -117.21 155.09 -136.06
C LYS A 941 -116.69 155.76 -137.35
N LYS A 942 -117.19 155.39 -138.54
CA LYS A 942 -116.90 156.06 -139.83
C LYS A 942 -118.17 156.61 -140.52
N ARG A 943 -118.84 157.55 -139.86
CA ARG A 943 -119.67 158.60 -140.50
C ARG A 943 -119.39 159.93 -139.81
N LYS A 944 -118.41 160.68 -140.34
CA LYS A 944 -118.26 162.16 -140.33
C LYS A 944 -116.80 162.61 -140.53
N LYS A 945 -116.36 162.63 -141.79
CA LYS A 945 -115.60 163.73 -142.42
C LYS A 945 -115.67 163.54 -143.95
N ASN A 946 -116.06 164.61 -144.63
CA ASN A 946 -116.40 164.82 -146.05
C ASN A 946 -117.78 164.37 -146.55
N ILE A 947 -118.55 165.40 -146.94
CA ILE A 947 -119.39 165.45 -148.14
C ILE A 947 -118.45 165.82 -149.32
N TYR A 948 -118.79 165.38 -150.54
CA TYR A 948 -118.07 165.37 -151.83
C TYR A 948 -117.41 164.05 -152.20
#